data_AF-A0A5H2Y1R6-F1
#
_entry.id   AF-A0A5H2Y1R6-F1
#
_cell.length_a   1.000
_cell.length_b   1.000
_cell.length_c   1.000
_cell.angle_alpha   90.00
_cell.angle_beta   90.00
_cell.angle_gamma   90.00
#
_symmetry.space_group_name_H-M   'P 1'
#
loop_
_entity.id
_entity.type
_entity.pdbx_description
1 polymer ?
#
loop_
_entity_poly.entity_id
_entity_poly.type
_entity_poly.pdbx_seq_one_letter_code
_entity_poly.pdbx_strand_id
1 'polypeptide(L)'
;MNWLLVVSDTVDVIAFFVVENWSAVLGFIMAVLGILFAFQLPRKYVLSKLSFGSKQSLPIGFDDPEWLAGKEGLRARLCADIQAYVAAPKELGIFKLLSYLEDHTRPLVITGDGGLGKTRLALELYRASGFRGVLVQKHASLEDVKSIIEDARLNRCRTLLIIDYIEQMGALYDGVHQAIISQSEGYAVLVTTTRTLSNGSAAMQGPEYLNSRTCQEVSLNEQLLLPWRKHVCEEILSNAKVPEPLRSQAINSAVPLIATLVSYDFSNHGMTDSKSDNDDGYWLVKRLRRHIDSNLTEEDFTFLLCLYPMDKAVREGLSKPLRKASDMLQRQGWVSTTGSGKAMQWHLGHDLLCDIPLVYFLVTEPDIALRLEAIERLGEYAKPLNASGNLATAISRALKKIIMDTQAQHIVPTLAACAQQIAFTYKERDTALEMVDKCIYSLSLGLGEKLRIITELRSLSRFQVDELLSTFNEELQAFIKLTDEHPADMYSLVGRMSMGNEQAYNRLCSFYALTQHQQPCAPLGLRGKHFPELYSINNDCTKLLDEFPADDSLSDNLRVRVAENLFQYANRIKRDELLQFVVVRYIDSSNIELKLVAVKAMFVKAQIMAERDRCPEAYNEVIDRFCADACDEIRLRAAMAAFNQANGFSKRDSDPDAYNKVIEMFGNDVCDKVRHQAAMAAFNQANGFAKRDSDPLAYNKVIETFGNDVCDEVRHQTAMAALGQANAIAKRDRDPRAYNKVIEMFCDDVCPKIQANMRDARAVRIGWSVVAQQYSQAIKFADEYLVDYASDCVDGSVVAFLAWLANRTQDNQLRYEKIVQGLGKQPTHWTFDEFAELIDSLPEEDKQYALQAIERLERTYENEAELESA
;
A
#
# COMPACT_ATOMS: atom_id res chain seq x y z
N MET A 1 -17.34 42.21 -32.15
CA MET A 1 -17.98 42.59 -33.44
C MET A 1 -16.99 42.33 -34.55
N ASN A 2 -17.20 41.54 -35.58
CA ASN A 2 -18.20 40.56 -36.01
C ASN A 2 -17.48 39.85 -37.15
N TRP A 3 -17.13 38.56 -37.07
CA TRP A 3 -16.82 37.63 -38.18
C TRP A 3 -16.38 36.26 -37.59
N LEU A 4 -17.15 35.74 -36.62
CA LEU A 4 -16.94 34.41 -36.03
C LEU A 4 -18.30 33.84 -35.60
N LEU A 5 -19.11 33.57 -36.62
CA LEU A 5 -20.37 32.84 -36.58
C LEU A 5 -20.53 32.26 -37.99
N VAL A 6 -20.95 31.00 -38.08
CA VAL A 6 -21.04 30.13 -39.27
C VAL A 6 -19.78 29.31 -39.58
N VAL A 7 -19.52 28.28 -38.76
CA VAL A 7 -19.20 26.91 -39.23
C VAL A 7 -19.69 25.94 -38.13
N SER A 8 -21.01 25.67 -38.07
CA SER A 8 -21.55 24.53 -37.30
C SER A 8 -22.36 23.54 -38.15
N ASP A 9 -22.30 23.64 -39.49
CA ASP A 9 -23.08 22.78 -40.40
C ASP A 9 -22.18 22.03 -41.40
N THR A 10 -21.00 21.56 -40.97
CA THR A 10 -20.07 20.79 -41.84
C THR A 10 -19.63 19.46 -41.24
N VAL A 11 -20.48 18.84 -40.40
CA VAL A 11 -20.25 17.47 -39.92
C VAL A 11 -21.04 16.45 -40.75
N ASP A 12 -22.15 16.86 -41.39
CA ASP A 12 -22.96 15.95 -42.21
C ASP A 12 -22.55 15.88 -43.70
N VAL A 13 -21.71 16.80 -44.18
CA VAL A 13 -21.23 16.79 -45.59
C VAL A 13 -19.96 15.95 -45.77
N ILE A 14 -19.19 15.70 -44.71
CA ILE A 14 -17.99 14.86 -44.77
C ILE A 14 -18.35 13.35 -44.70
N ALA A 15 -19.51 13.00 -44.14
CA ALA A 15 -20.00 11.63 -44.13
C ALA A 15 -20.43 11.09 -45.51
N PHE A 16 -20.58 11.96 -46.53
CA PHE A 16 -21.03 11.56 -47.87
C PHE A 16 -19.92 11.51 -48.94
N PHE A 17 -18.69 11.96 -48.64
CA PHE A 17 -17.59 12.03 -49.63
C PHE A 17 -16.42 11.06 -49.39
N VAL A 18 -16.49 10.18 -48.38
CA VAL A 18 -15.38 9.26 -47.99
C VAL A 18 -15.43 7.89 -48.68
N VAL A 19 -16.23 7.70 -49.72
CA VAL A 19 -16.35 6.37 -50.37
C VAL A 19 -15.37 6.10 -51.53
N GLU A 20 -14.63 7.08 -52.09
CA GLU A 20 -13.97 6.79 -53.39
C GLU A 20 -12.47 7.07 -53.58
N ASN A 21 -11.64 7.42 -52.59
CA ASN A 21 -10.19 7.55 -52.90
C ASN A 21 -9.20 7.34 -51.74
N TRP A 22 -9.06 6.09 -51.30
CA TRP A 22 -8.03 5.67 -50.33
C TRP A 22 -6.59 5.85 -50.84
N SER A 23 -6.36 5.83 -52.15
CA SER A 23 -5.03 5.97 -52.76
C SER A 23 -4.45 7.38 -52.62
N ALA A 24 -5.30 8.42 -52.65
CA ALA A 24 -4.89 9.81 -52.51
C ALA A 24 -4.47 10.16 -51.06
N VAL A 25 -5.17 9.60 -50.08
CA VAL A 25 -4.85 9.76 -48.66
C VAL A 25 -3.53 9.05 -48.33
N LEU A 26 -3.33 7.83 -48.85
CA LEU A 26 -2.06 7.11 -48.68
C LEU A 26 -0.90 7.85 -49.36
N GLY A 27 -1.11 8.40 -50.56
CA GLY A 27 -0.12 9.20 -51.27
C GLY A 27 0.29 10.47 -50.52
N PHE A 28 -0.67 11.15 -49.88
CA PHE A 28 -0.40 12.34 -49.07
C PHE A 28 0.40 11.99 -47.80
N ILE A 29 0.05 10.90 -47.11
CA ILE A 29 0.78 10.44 -45.93
C ILE A 29 2.22 10.03 -46.29
N MET A 30 2.41 9.32 -47.40
CA MET A 30 3.75 8.91 -47.86
C MET A 30 4.60 10.10 -48.33
N ALA A 31 3.99 11.14 -48.92
CA ALA A 31 4.68 12.36 -49.27
C ALA A 31 5.13 13.17 -48.05
N VAL A 32 4.31 13.23 -46.99
CA VAL A 32 4.66 13.89 -45.72
C VAL A 32 5.78 13.11 -45.00
N LEU A 33 5.73 11.78 -44.99
CA LEU A 33 6.78 10.94 -44.42
C LEU A 33 8.10 11.02 -45.22
N GLY A 34 8.02 11.13 -46.56
CA GLY A 34 9.20 11.34 -47.42
C GLY A 34 9.88 12.69 -47.20
N ILE A 35 9.10 13.75 -46.96
CA ILE A 35 9.63 15.10 -46.65
C ILE A 35 10.28 15.13 -45.25
N LEU A 36 9.74 14.37 -44.29
CA LEU A 36 10.34 14.22 -42.96
C LEU A 36 11.65 13.40 -42.96
N PHE A 37 11.81 12.49 -43.92
CA PHE A 37 13.05 11.71 -44.08
C PHE A 37 14.17 12.47 -44.80
N ALA A 38 13.85 13.51 -45.58
CA ALA A 38 14.82 14.24 -46.40
C ALA A 38 15.58 15.35 -45.65
N PHE A 39 15.16 15.75 -44.45
CA PHE A 39 15.86 16.75 -43.65
C PHE A 39 16.63 16.12 -42.49
N GLN A 40 17.93 15.88 -42.70
CA GLN A 40 18.88 15.65 -41.60
C GLN A 40 19.04 16.94 -40.78
N LEU A 41 18.30 17.04 -39.68
CA LEU A 41 18.56 18.01 -38.61
C LEU A 41 19.12 17.27 -37.37
N PRO A 42 20.03 17.89 -36.58
CA PRO A 42 20.69 17.21 -35.47
C PRO A 42 19.69 16.84 -34.37
N ARG A 43 19.56 15.54 -34.08
CA ARG A 43 18.63 14.94 -33.09
C ARG A 43 18.81 15.39 -31.63
N LYS A 44 19.79 16.25 -31.31
CA LYS A 44 20.14 16.61 -29.92
C LYS A 44 19.18 17.57 -29.21
N TYR A 45 18.13 18.08 -29.84
CA TYR A 45 17.28 19.13 -29.24
C TYR A 45 15.77 18.84 -29.18
N VAL A 46 15.29 17.73 -29.75
CA VAL A 46 13.84 17.46 -29.87
C VAL A 46 13.33 16.35 -28.95
N LEU A 47 14.20 15.48 -28.44
CA LEU A 47 13.81 14.37 -27.54
C LEU A 47 13.66 14.76 -26.06
N SER A 48 13.96 16.00 -25.66
CA SER A 48 13.83 16.44 -24.24
C SER A 48 12.44 16.93 -23.83
N LYS A 49 11.45 16.93 -24.73
CA LYS A 49 10.11 17.51 -24.45
C LYS A 49 8.91 16.58 -24.69
N LEU A 50 9.13 15.32 -25.03
CA LEU A 50 8.06 14.34 -25.19
C LEU A 50 8.40 13.04 -24.44
N SER A 51 8.52 13.14 -23.12
CA SER A 51 8.43 11.99 -22.22
C SER A 51 7.15 12.13 -21.39
N PHE A 52 6.12 11.37 -21.76
CA PHE A 52 5.00 11.09 -20.88
C PHE A 52 5.37 9.87 -20.05
N GLY A 53 5.44 10.06 -18.72
CA GLY A 53 5.64 8.98 -17.75
C GLY A 53 7.09 8.57 -17.49
N SER A 54 7.98 9.49 -17.12
CA SER A 54 9.30 9.10 -16.60
C SER A 54 9.19 8.70 -15.12
N LYS A 55 9.54 7.44 -14.82
CA LYS A 55 10.16 7.15 -13.52
C LYS A 55 11.42 8.01 -13.45
N GLN A 56 11.46 8.95 -12.52
CA GLN A 56 12.60 9.84 -12.37
C GLN A 56 13.80 9.03 -11.87
N SER A 57 14.92 9.11 -12.59
CA SER A 57 16.21 8.59 -12.12
C SER A 57 16.60 9.28 -10.81
N LEU A 58 17.36 8.57 -9.97
CA LEU A 58 17.95 9.18 -8.78
C LEU A 58 18.84 10.37 -9.20
N PRO A 59 19.09 11.33 -8.30
CA PRO A 59 19.97 12.46 -8.61
C PRO A 59 21.38 11.95 -8.87
N ILE A 60 22.08 12.59 -9.82
CA ILE A 60 23.50 12.35 -10.11
C ILE A 60 24.29 12.31 -8.79
N GLY A 61 24.85 11.14 -8.46
CA GLY A 61 25.59 10.87 -7.22
C GLY A 61 24.88 10.00 -6.17
N PHE A 62 23.62 9.60 -6.42
CA PHE A 62 22.88 8.58 -5.65
C PHE A 62 22.69 7.25 -6.42
N ASP A 63 23.39 7.11 -7.53
CA ASP A 63 23.28 5.97 -8.45
C ASP A 63 24.14 4.76 -7.99
N ASP A 64 24.95 4.93 -6.95
CA ASP A 64 26.08 4.07 -6.59
C ASP A 64 25.86 3.29 -5.26
N PRO A 65 25.85 1.94 -5.19
CA PRO A 65 25.45 1.17 -4.00
C PRO A 65 26.17 1.51 -2.66
N GLU A 66 27.28 2.25 -2.70
CA GLU A 66 28.07 2.68 -1.54
C GLU A 66 27.46 3.84 -0.72
N TRP A 67 26.33 4.46 -1.11
CA TRP A 67 25.73 5.59 -0.38
C TRP A 67 24.92 5.20 0.87
N LEU A 68 24.75 3.90 1.15
CA LEU A 68 24.02 3.36 2.30
C LEU A 68 24.97 2.66 3.28
N ALA A 69 25.09 3.21 4.49
CA ALA A 69 25.60 2.44 5.62
C ALA A 69 24.40 1.77 6.34
N GLY A 70 24.19 0.47 6.10
CA GLY A 70 23.10 -0.33 6.70
C GLY A 70 22.42 -1.31 5.73
N LYS A 71 21.74 -2.36 6.25
CA LYS A 71 21.28 -3.51 5.46
C LYS A 71 19.84 -3.47 4.91
N GLU A 72 18.96 -2.51 5.22
CA GLU A 72 17.57 -2.53 4.71
C GLU A 72 16.90 -1.16 4.51
N GLY A 73 16.11 -1.03 3.43
CA GLY A 73 14.74 -0.50 3.55
C GLY A 73 14.42 0.97 3.22
N LEU A 74 15.33 1.79 2.63
CA LEU A 74 15.03 3.20 2.35
C LEU A 74 14.94 3.60 0.86
N ARG A 75 15.24 2.68 -0.06
CA ARG A 75 15.07 2.90 -1.52
C ARG A 75 13.62 3.33 -1.84
N ALA A 76 12.64 2.78 -1.14
CA ALA A 76 11.22 3.13 -1.31
C ALA A 76 10.83 4.53 -0.75
N ARG A 77 11.52 5.07 0.26
CA ARG A 77 11.23 6.43 0.79
C ARG A 77 11.86 7.53 -0.04
N LEU A 78 13.11 7.33 -0.49
CA LEU A 78 13.78 8.29 -1.36
C LEU A 78 13.13 8.31 -2.76
N CYS A 79 12.78 7.17 -3.34
CA CYS A 79 12.13 7.14 -4.67
C CYS A 79 10.68 7.65 -4.68
N ALA A 80 9.95 7.62 -3.55
CA ALA A 80 8.60 8.17 -3.46
C ALA A 80 8.57 9.69 -3.21
N ASP A 81 9.62 10.25 -2.57
CA ASP A 81 9.67 11.66 -2.14
C ASP A 81 10.56 12.57 -3.03
N ILE A 82 11.28 12.03 -4.02
CA ILE A 82 12.04 12.85 -4.98
C ILE A 82 11.08 13.34 -6.06
N GLN A 83 10.37 14.42 -5.75
CA GLN A 83 9.84 15.32 -6.76
C GLN A 83 10.99 15.96 -7.54
N ALA A 84 10.72 16.35 -8.80
CA ALA A 84 11.63 17.10 -9.65
C ALA A 84 12.30 18.22 -8.84
N TYR A 85 13.62 18.27 -8.87
CA TYR A 85 14.40 19.27 -8.17
C TYR A 85 14.28 20.63 -8.88
N VAL A 86 13.75 21.64 -8.20
CA VAL A 86 14.01 23.03 -8.54
C VAL A 86 14.99 23.61 -7.53
N ALA A 87 16.11 24.15 -8.02
CA ALA A 87 17.09 24.81 -7.18
C ALA A 87 16.43 25.96 -6.42
N ALA A 88 16.49 25.93 -5.09
CA ALA A 88 15.97 27.04 -4.31
C ALA A 88 16.66 28.34 -4.73
N PRO A 89 15.92 29.45 -4.95
CA PRO A 89 16.48 30.74 -5.30
C PRO A 89 17.69 31.09 -4.42
N LYS A 90 18.72 31.68 -5.03
CA LYS A 90 20.00 32.00 -4.38
C LYS A 90 19.87 32.86 -3.12
N GLU A 91 18.71 33.48 -2.92
CA GLU A 91 18.39 34.43 -1.86
C GLU A 91 17.77 33.77 -0.60
N LEU A 92 17.51 32.45 -0.59
CA LEU A 92 16.72 31.76 0.45
C LEU A 92 17.53 31.20 1.63
N GLY A 93 18.72 31.72 1.90
CA GLY A 93 19.52 31.33 3.07
C GLY A 93 20.31 30.01 2.95
N ILE A 94 20.14 29.24 1.87
CA ILE A 94 20.90 27.99 1.63
C ILE A 94 22.42 28.26 1.58
N PHE A 95 22.88 29.36 0.99
CA PHE A 95 24.32 29.70 0.98
C PHE A 95 24.92 29.88 2.37
N LYS A 96 24.15 30.45 3.30
CA LYS A 96 24.58 30.56 4.70
C LYS A 96 24.72 29.18 5.31
N LEU A 97 23.81 28.25 5.00
CA LEU A 97 23.91 26.86 5.47
C LEU A 97 25.06 26.09 4.81
N LEU A 98 25.38 26.36 3.54
CA LEU A 98 26.55 25.78 2.89
C LEU A 98 27.85 26.24 3.55
N SER A 99 27.93 27.49 4.02
CA SER A 99 29.11 27.96 4.79
C SER A 99 29.31 27.20 6.10
N TYR A 100 28.22 26.65 6.67
CA TYR A 100 28.31 25.81 7.87
C TYR A 100 28.94 24.44 7.58
N LEU A 101 28.87 23.96 6.33
CA LEU A 101 29.54 22.74 5.91
C LEU A 101 31.06 22.91 5.74
N GLU A 102 31.58 24.14 5.74
CA GLU A 102 33.03 24.39 5.70
C GLU A 102 33.69 24.10 7.06
N ASP A 103 32.93 24.16 8.15
CA ASP A 103 33.38 23.81 9.50
C ASP A 103 33.11 22.33 9.80
N HIS A 104 34.01 21.47 9.34
CA HIS A 104 33.96 20.02 9.56
C HIS A 104 34.05 19.61 11.04
N THR A 105 34.43 20.51 11.95
CA THR A 105 34.54 20.21 13.39
C THR A 105 33.20 20.33 14.12
N ARG A 106 32.21 21.00 13.51
CA ARG A 106 30.91 21.25 14.12
C ARG A 106 29.80 20.73 13.19
N PRO A 107 29.04 19.70 13.60
CA PRO A 107 28.01 19.11 12.78
C PRO A 107 26.86 20.10 12.62
N LEU A 108 26.26 20.14 11.43
CA LEU A 108 25.06 20.94 11.17
C LEU A 108 23.82 20.15 11.62
N VAL A 109 23.12 20.67 12.62
CA VAL A 109 21.91 20.07 13.18
C VAL A 109 20.71 20.88 12.69
N ILE A 110 19.91 20.29 11.81
CA ILE A 110 18.65 20.87 11.33
C ILE A 110 17.54 20.46 12.28
N THR A 111 17.03 21.41 13.06
CA THR A 111 15.91 21.21 13.98
C THR A 111 14.61 21.74 13.38
N GLY A 112 13.48 21.34 13.96
CA GLY A 112 12.20 21.93 13.64
C GLY A 112 11.06 20.93 13.66
N ASP A 113 9.87 21.48 13.53
CA ASP A 113 8.62 20.76 13.72
C ASP A 113 8.38 19.66 12.66
N GLY A 114 7.38 18.82 12.90
CA GLY A 114 6.98 17.76 11.97
C GLY A 114 6.56 18.32 10.61
N GLY A 115 6.98 17.67 9.52
CA GLY A 115 6.53 18.04 8.17
C GLY A 115 7.15 19.31 7.56
N LEU A 116 8.02 20.02 8.28
CA LEU A 116 8.69 21.23 7.78
C LEU A 116 9.74 20.99 6.68
N GLY A 117 10.02 19.73 6.32
CA GLY A 117 10.98 19.40 5.27
C GLY A 117 12.44 19.29 5.71
N LYS A 118 12.73 18.94 6.96
CA LYS A 118 14.12 18.75 7.46
C LYS A 118 14.96 17.84 6.57
N THR A 119 14.44 16.65 6.27
CA THR A 119 15.11 15.66 5.42
C THR A 119 15.30 16.21 4.01
N ARG A 120 14.30 16.94 3.47
CA ARG A 120 14.41 17.61 2.17
C ARG A 120 15.52 18.67 2.17
N LEU A 121 15.59 19.52 3.20
CA LEU A 121 16.66 20.53 3.33
C LEU A 121 18.04 19.88 3.41
N ALA A 122 18.20 18.80 4.18
CA ALA A 122 19.47 18.06 4.25
C ALA A 122 19.91 17.53 2.87
N LEU A 123 18.96 16.98 2.10
CA LEU A 123 19.22 16.51 0.74
C LEU A 123 19.51 17.66 -0.25
N GLU A 124 18.87 18.81 -0.08
CA GLU A 124 19.17 20.01 -0.87
C GLU A 124 20.55 20.58 -0.56
N LEU A 125 20.97 20.58 0.70
CA LEU A 125 22.33 20.96 1.10
C LEU A 125 23.36 20.02 0.51
N TYR A 126 23.10 18.71 0.54
CA TYR A 126 23.92 17.73 -0.15
C TYR A 126 24.10 18.09 -1.63
N ARG A 127 23.00 18.24 -2.37
CA ARG A 127 23.05 18.56 -3.80
C ARG A 127 23.79 19.87 -4.09
N ALA A 128 23.56 20.89 -3.26
CA ALA A 128 24.18 22.19 -3.45
C ALA A 128 25.65 22.25 -3.01
N SER A 129 26.11 21.32 -2.16
CA SER A 129 27.49 21.25 -1.68
C SER A 129 28.48 20.73 -2.74
N GLY A 130 28.00 19.90 -3.67
CA GLY A 130 28.87 19.16 -4.60
C GLY A 130 29.73 18.08 -3.92
N PHE A 131 29.46 17.71 -2.67
CA PHE A 131 30.16 16.65 -1.95
C PHE A 131 29.62 15.27 -2.35
N ARG A 132 30.39 14.21 -2.10
CA ARG A 132 29.88 12.82 -2.09
C ARG A 132 28.86 12.67 -0.95
N GLY A 133 27.74 11.98 -1.17
CA GLY A 133 26.65 11.91 -0.19
C GLY A 133 26.53 10.52 0.37
N VAL A 134 26.38 10.40 1.69
CA VAL A 134 26.18 9.12 2.37
C VAL A 134 25.07 9.26 3.39
N LEU A 135 24.05 8.41 3.30
CA LEU A 135 22.98 8.33 4.28
C LEU A 135 23.32 7.26 5.32
N VAL A 136 23.50 7.67 6.57
CA VAL A 136 23.79 6.78 7.69
C VAL A 136 22.49 6.31 8.33
N GLN A 137 22.25 5.00 8.30
CA GLN A 137 21.04 4.41 8.86
C GLN A 137 21.21 3.94 10.31
N LYS A 138 20.09 3.69 10.99
CA LYS A 138 20.04 3.23 12.39
C LYS A 138 20.81 1.92 12.63
N HIS A 139 20.90 1.08 11.61
CA HIS A 139 21.55 -0.23 11.68
C HIS A 139 22.97 -0.22 11.12
N ALA A 140 23.52 0.94 10.76
CA ALA A 140 24.91 1.06 10.36
C ALA A 140 25.83 0.65 11.51
N SER A 141 26.90 -0.10 11.22
CA SER A 141 27.95 -0.28 12.21
C SER A 141 28.84 0.96 12.23
N LEU A 142 29.43 1.26 13.39
CA LEU A 142 30.41 2.35 13.49
C LEU A 142 31.65 2.08 12.63
N GLU A 143 31.99 0.82 12.40
CA GLU A 143 33.12 0.41 11.56
C GLU A 143 32.88 0.74 10.10
N ASP A 144 31.68 0.49 9.58
CA ASP A 144 31.30 0.86 8.21
C ASP A 144 31.44 2.36 7.99
N VAL A 145 30.93 3.17 8.93
CA VAL A 145 31.01 4.64 8.82
C VAL A 145 32.45 5.12 8.92
N LYS A 146 33.28 4.50 9.76
CA LYS A 146 34.72 4.80 9.83
C LYS A 146 35.43 4.46 8.53
N SER A 147 35.08 3.34 7.89
CA SER A 147 35.63 2.96 6.58
C SER A 147 35.31 4.01 5.51
N ILE A 148 34.09 4.55 5.50
CA ILE A 148 33.67 5.62 4.59
C ILE A 148 34.44 6.92 4.86
N ILE A 149 34.64 7.28 6.13
CA ILE A 149 35.40 8.47 6.51
C ILE A 149 36.86 8.33 6.06
N GLU A 150 37.45 7.15 6.23
CA GLU A 150 38.82 6.87 5.82
C GLU A 150 38.97 6.87 4.30
N ASP A 151 38.01 6.31 3.57
CA ASP A 151 37.96 6.36 2.11
C ASP A 151 37.89 7.82 1.59
N ALA A 152 37.01 8.63 2.17
CA ALA A 152 36.90 10.06 1.86
C ALA A 152 38.25 10.79 2.04
N ARG A 153 38.98 10.47 3.12
CA ARG A 153 40.30 11.04 3.43
C ARG A 153 41.37 10.58 2.44
N LEU A 154 41.46 9.28 2.18
CA LEU A 154 42.46 8.70 1.28
C LEU A 154 42.28 9.20 -0.17
N ASN A 155 41.04 9.29 -0.63
CA ASN A 155 40.70 9.76 -1.96
C ASN A 155 40.62 11.29 -2.08
N ARG A 156 40.82 12.01 -0.96
CA ARG A 156 40.67 13.48 -0.87
C ARG A 156 39.32 13.96 -1.40
N CYS A 157 38.28 13.15 -1.19
CA CYS A 157 36.92 13.42 -1.63
C CYS A 157 36.11 13.98 -0.46
N ARG A 158 35.56 15.19 -0.62
CA ARG A 158 34.67 15.74 0.40
C ARG A 158 33.37 14.95 0.44
N THR A 159 33.05 14.41 1.61
CA THR A 159 31.90 13.54 1.83
C THR A 159 30.97 14.13 2.90
N LEU A 160 29.69 14.22 2.57
CA LEU A 160 28.63 14.64 3.46
C LEU A 160 27.87 13.41 3.98
N LEU A 161 28.05 13.14 5.27
CA LEU A 161 27.28 12.14 5.99
C LEU A 161 25.95 12.78 6.43
N ILE A 162 24.83 12.13 6.14
CA ILE A 162 23.49 12.56 6.53
C ILE A 162 22.92 11.55 7.53
N ILE A 163 22.48 12.04 8.68
CA ILE A 163 21.71 11.26 9.67
C ILE A 163 20.29 11.83 9.76
N ASP A 164 19.29 11.06 9.37
CA ASP A 164 17.89 11.47 9.51
C ASP A 164 17.32 11.00 10.86
N TYR A 165 16.78 11.94 11.65
CA TYR A 165 16.25 11.73 13.00
C TYR A 165 17.27 11.13 13.97
N ILE A 166 18.21 11.97 14.41
CA ILE A 166 19.29 11.61 15.34
C ILE A 166 18.81 10.86 16.59
N GLU A 167 17.61 11.17 17.08
CA GLU A 167 17.00 10.52 18.24
C GLU A 167 16.83 8.99 18.08
N GLN A 168 16.91 8.48 16.85
CA GLN A 168 16.84 7.04 16.56
C GLN A 168 18.20 6.33 16.58
N MET A 169 19.31 7.08 16.57
CA MET A 169 20.67 6.54 16.44
C MET A 169 21.31 6.13 17.77
N GLY A 170 20.89 6.74 18.88
CA GLY A 170 21.50 6.49 20.19
C GLY A 170 23.02 6.74 20.19
N ALA A 171 23.80 5.81 20.76
CA ALA A 171 25.26 5.91 20.89
C ALA A 171 26.02 5.91 19.54
N LEU A 172 25.39 5.45 18.45
CA LEU A 172 26.01 5.44 17.13
C LEU A 172 26.39 6.86 16.69
N TYR A 173 25.53 7.85 16.97
CA TYR A 173 25.80 9.24 16.59
C TYR A 173 27.10 9.77 17.22
N ASP A 174 27.28 9.55 18.51
CA ASP A 174 28.48 10.01 19.22
C ASP A 174 29.73 9.36 18.64
N GLY A 175 29.66 8.06 18.30
CA GLY A 175 30.74 7.35 17.61
C GLY A 175 31.06 7.92 16.23
N VAL A 176 30.05 8.19 15.40
CA VAL A 176 30.22 8.77 14.07
C VAL A 176 30.84 10.16 14.16
N HIS A 177 30.32 10.99 15.06
CA HIS A 177 30.81 12.35 15.23
C HIS A 177 32.27 12.38 15.71
N GLN A 178 32.63 11.53 16.68
CA GLN A 178 34.01 11.38 17.13
C GLN A 178 34.94 10.88 16.02
N ALA A 179 34.48 9.95 15.17
CA ALA A 179 35.26 9.50 14.02
C ALA A 179 35.54 10.64 13.04
N ILE A 180 34.56 11.50 12.75
CA ILE A 180 34.75 12.66 11.87
C ILE A 180 35.80 13.62 12.43
N ILE A 181 35.71 13.98 13.71
CA ILE A 181 36.66 14.91 14.34
C ILE A 181 38.08 14.32 14.36
N SER A 182 38.22 13.04 14.71
CA SER A 182 39.53 12.44 14.95
C SER A 182 40.21 11.86 13.71
N GLN A 183 39.44 11.52 12.67
CA GLN A 183 39.95 10.76 11.52
C GLN A 183 39.77 11.48 10.19
N SER A 184 38.76 12.34 10.01
CA SER A 184 38.43 12.82 8.65
C SER A 184 39.40 13.82 8.04
N GLU A 185 40.22 14.51 8.83
CA GLU A 185 41.07 15.64 8.38
C GLU A 185 40.28 16.72 7.59
N GLY A 186 38.96 16.82 7.81
CA GLY A 186 38.07 17.75 7.12
C GLY A 186 37.53 17.27 5.77
N TYR A 187 37.76 16.00 5.40
CA TYR A 187 37.15 15.38 4.22
C TYR A 187 35.76 14.80 4.48
N ALA A 188 35.31 14.71 5.73
CA ALA A 188 33.96 14.30 6.08
C ALA A 188 33.24 15.39 6.89
N VAL A 189 31.97 15.63 6.57
CA VAL A 189 31.10 16.60 7.25
C VAL A 189 29.79 15.93 7.60
N LEU A 190 29.19 16.30 8.73
CA LEU A 190 27.94 15.71 9.22
C LEU A 190 26.78 16.69 9.19
N VAL A 191 25.71 16.31 8.51
CA VAL A 191 24.39 16.94 8.61
C VAL A 191 23.45 15.97 9.29
N THR A 192 22.75 16.45 10.31
CA THR A 192 21.77 15.63 11.02
C THR A 192 20.45 16.36 11.16
N THR A 193 19.35 15.62 11.11
CA THR A 193 18.02 16.18 11.37
C THR A 193 17.52 15.72 12.74
N THR A 194 16.77 16.58 13.42
CA THR A 194 16.04 16.21 14.64
C THR A 194 14.81 17.07 14.83
N ARG A 195 13.87 16.62 15.66
CA ARG A 195 12.61 17.35 15.91
C ARG A 195 12.80 18.53 16.86
N THR A 196 13.54 18.35 17.95
CA THR A 196 13.74 19.39 18.96
C THR A 196 14.96 19.08 19.81
N LEU A 197 15.84 20.08 20.00
CA LEU A 197 16.94 20.03 20.97
C LEU A 197 16.54 20.53 22.37
N SER A 198 15.38 21.18 22.51
CA SER A 198 15.03 21.95 23.69
C SER A 198 13.94 21.31 24.57
N ASN A 199 14.27 21.26 25.88
CA ASN A 199 13.40 21.19 27.05
C ASN A 199 13.15 19.81 27.67
N GLY A 200 14.20 19.26 28.29
CA GLY A 200 14.12 18.74 29.67
C GLY A 200 13.23 17.53 29.97
N SER A 201 12.59 16.90 28.98
CA SER A 201 11.92 15.62 29.22
C SER A 201 13.00 14.55 29.36
N ALA A 202 13.20 14.07 30.58
CA ALA A 202 14.17 13.03 30.96
C ALA A 202 14.03 11.69 30.19
N ALA A 203 13.06 11.56 29.29
CA ALA A 203 12.76 10.37 28.52
C ALA A 203 13.55 10.21 27.21
N MET A 204 14.30 11.22 26.76
CA MET A 204 15.23 11.09 25.65
C MET A 204 16.55 11.76 26.03
N GLN A 205 17.48 10.99 26.58
CA GLN A 205 18.88 11.37 26.60
C GLN A 205 19.34 11.46 25.15
N GLY A 206 19.26 12.66 24.56
CA GLY A 206 19.92 12.95 23.31
C GLY A 206 21.43 12.71 23.44
N PRO A 207 22.15 12.47 22.33
CA PRO A 207 23.59 12.26 22.35
C PRO A 207 24.30 13.34 23.18
N GLU A 208 25.30 12.94 23.96
CA GLU A 208 26.00 13.82 24.92
C GLU A 208 26.54 15.08 24.24
N TYR A 209 26.93 14.94 22.97
CA TYR A 209 27.47 16.00 22.13
C TYR A 209 26.46 17.06 21.67
N LEU A 210 25.17 16.75 21.59
CA LEU A 210 24.15 17.77 21.34
C LEU A 210 23.95 18.67 22.56
N ASN A 211 24.12 18.09 23.75
CA ASN A 211 23.94 18.81 25.02
C ASN A 211 25.11 19.77 25.32
N SER A 212 26.30 19.50 24.77
CA SER A 212 27.49 20.34 24.93
C SER A 212 27.55 21.56 23.99
N ARG A 213 26.56 21.74 23.09
CA ARG A 213 26.47 22.84 22.09
C ARG A 213 27.67 22.96 21.14
N THR A 214 28.41 21.88 20.92
CA THR A 214 29.50 21.83 19.95
C THR A 214 29.02 21.74 18.49
N CYS A 215 27.71 21.77 18.23
CA CYS A 215 27.11 21.74 16.89
C CYS A 215 26.72 23.13 16.37
N GLN A 216 26.47 23.23 15.07
CA GLN A 216 25.82 24.37 14.45
C GLN A 216 24.32 24.05 14.33
N GLU A 217 23.48 24.67 15.14
CA GLU A 217 22.03 24.44 15.12
C GLU A 217 21.34 25.41 14.16
N VAL A 218 20.44 24.87 13.34
CA VAL A 218 19.57 25.65 12.46
C VAL A 218 18.15 25.15 12.62
N SER A 219 17.25 26.01 13.08
CA SER A 219 15.85 25.65 13.22
C SER A 219 15.02 26.07 12.01
N LEU A 220 14.30 25.11 11.41
CA LEU A 220 13.30 25.40 10.37
C LEU A 220 12.09 26.19 10.87
N ASN A 221 11.93 26.28 12.20
CA ASN A 221 10.89 27.11 12.80
C ASN A 221 11.24 28.61 12.69
N GLU A 222 12.50 28.97 12.43
CA GLU A 222 12.92 30.36 12.29
C GLU A 222 12.31 31.02 11.05
N GLN A 223 12.04 32.32 11.17
CA GLN A 223 11.51 33.14 10.07
C GLN A 223 12.47 33.19 8.87
N LEU A 224 13.78 33.00 9.09
CA LEU A 224 14.78 33.00 8.03
C LEU A 224 14.51 31.94 6.96
N LEU A 225 14.00 30.77 7.34
CA LEU A 225 13.72 29.65 6.43
C LEU A 225 12.25 29.56 6.01
N LEU A 226 11.41 30.50 6.46
CA LEU A 226 10.02 30.59 6.02
C LEU A 226 9.90 30.80 4.49
N PRO A 227 10.69 31.69 3.85
CA PRO A 227 10.67 31.83 2.39
C PRO A 227 11.01 30.52 1.66
N TRP A 228 12.01 29.77 2.15
CA TRP A 228 12.37 28.46 1.60
C TRP A 228 11.20 27.47 1.71
N ARG A 229 10.57 27.35 2.89
CA ARG A 229 9.42 26.45 3.08
C ARG A 229 8.25 26.79 2.16
N LYS A 230 7.95 28.08 2.00
CA LYS A 230 6.89 28.53 1.08
C LYS A 230 7.21 28.20 -0.37
N HIS A 231 8.46 28.40 -0.79
CA HIS A 231 8.92 28.06 -2.12
C HIS A 231 8.77 26.55 -2.41
N VAL A 232 9.20 25.70 -1.48
CA VAL A 232 9.04 24.24 -1.60
C VAL A 232 7.55 23.85 -1.71
N CYS A 233 6.69 24.45 -0.89
CA CYS A 233 5.24 24.21 -0.99
C CYS A 233 4.70 24.63 -2.36
N GLU A 234 5.10 25.79 -2.86
CA GLU A 234 4.67 26.31 -4.15
C GLU A 234 5.10 25.41 -5.30
N GLU A 235 6.32 24.88 -5.26
CA GLU A 235 6.86 23.96 -6.25
C GLU A 235 6.07 22.64 -6.27
N ILE A 236 5.86 22.01 -5.11
CA ILE A 236 5.07 20.78 -4.96
C ILE A 236 3.69 20.95 -5.61
N LEU A 237 3.02 22.05 -5.32
CA LEU A 237 1.65 22.32 -5.75
C LEU A 237 1.58 22.74 -7.23
N SER A 238 2.57 23.48 -7.71
CA SER A 238 2.69 23.87 -9.12
C SER A 238 2.86 22.64 -10.02
N ASN A 239 3.73 21.71 -9.61
CA ASN A 239 4.01 20.50 -10.37
C ASN A 239 2.76 19.61 -10.50
N ALA A 240 1.95 19.53 -9.45
CA ALA A 240 0.67 18.83 -9.49
C ALA A 240 -0.49 19.63 -10.10
N LYS A 241 -0.23 20.87 -10.57
CA LYS A 241 -1.23 21.78 -11.16
C LYS A 241 -2.44 22.02 -10.24
N VAL A 242 -2.21 22.09 -8.93
CA VAL A 242 -3.27 22.36 -7.94
C VAL A 242 -3.83 23.77 -8.18
N PRO A 243 -5.16 23.93 -8.29
CA PRO A 243 -5.79 25.23 -8.55
C PRO A 243 -5.74 26.16 -7.33
N GLU A 244 -5.79 27.46 -7.59
CA GLU A 244 -6.15 28.45 -6.56
C GLU A 244 -7.64 28.27 -6.19
N PRO A 245 -8.06 28.39 -4.91
CA PRO A 245 -7.36 28.93 -3.72
C PRO A 245 -6.66 27.88 -2.83
N LEU A 246 -6.82 26.58 -3.11
CA LEU A 246 -6.22 25.50 -2.33
C LEU A 246 -4.70 25.61 -2.29
N ARG A 247 -4.12 25.96 -3.44
CA ARG A 247 -2.68 26.23 -3.57
C ARG A 247 -2.22 27.33 -2.62
N SER A 248 -2.83 28.51 -2.63
CA SER A 248 -2.48 29.61 -1.72
C SER A 248 -2.58 29.23 -0.24
N GLN A 249 -3.62 28.49 0.17
CA GLN A 249 -3.79 28.04 1.55
C GLN A 249 -2.64 27.11 1.98
N ALA A 250 -2.31 26.12 1.15
CA ALA A 250 -1.23 25.18 1.42
C ALA A 250 0.15 25.86 1.43
N ILE A 251 0.42 26.81 0.52
CA ILE A 251 1.65 27.62 0.54
C ILE A 251 1.75 28.44 1.83
N ASN A 252 0.64 29.04 2.27
CA ASN A 252 0.61 29.87 3.48
C ASN A 252 0.85 29.07 4.77
N SER A 253 0.57 27.76 4.78
CA SER A 253 0.97 26.88 5.88
C SER A 253 2.49 26.81 6.05
N ALA A 254 3.24 26.94 4.94
CA ALA A 254 4.68 26.74 4.89
C ALA A 254 5.12 25.39 5.52
N VAL A 255 4.30 24.34 5.34
CA VAL A 255 4.60 22.96 5.74
C VAL A 255 4.66 22.10 4.48
N PRO A 256 5.86 21.78 3.96
CA PRO A 256 6.00 20.95 2.77
C PRO A 256 5.18 19.67 2.76
N LEU A 257 5.06 18.97 3.91
CA LEU A 257 4.22 17.76 3.95
C LEU A 257 2.75 18.05 3.62
N ILE A 258 2.20 19.18 4.07
CA ILE A 258 0.84 19.57 3.74
C ILE A 258 0.69 19.79 2.25
N ALA A 259 1.65 20.47 1.62
CA ALA A 259 1.66 20.65 0.17
C ALA A 259 1.71 19.30 -0.57
N THR A 260 2.49 18.33 -0.08
CA THR A 260 2.51 16.96 -0.62
C THR A 260 1.17 16.26 -0.48
N LEU A 261 0.52 16.35 0.69
CA LEU A 261 -0.81 15.76 0.90
C LEU A 261 -1.86 16.37 -0.01
N VAL A 262 -1.84 17.69 -0.21
CA VAL A 262 -2.75 18.39 -1.13
C VAL A 262 -2.49 18.02 -2.58
N SER A 263 -1.21 17.97 -2.98
CA SER A 263 -0.78 17.55 -4.31
C SER A 263 -1.23 16.12 -4.63
N TYR A 264 -1.09 15.22 -3.66
CA TYR A 264 -1.53 13.82 -3.75
C TYR A 264 -3.06 13.71 -3.85
N ASP A 265 -3.79 14.35 -2.93
CA ASP A 265 -5.25 14.37 -2.93
C ASP A 265 -5.75 14.91 -4.28
N PHE A 266 -5.24 16.04 -4.76
CA PHE A 266 -5.63 16.59 -6.05
C PHE A 266 -5.34 15.64 -7.23
N SER A 267 -4.16 15.01 -7.26
CA SER A 267 -3.75 14.13 -8.38
C SER A 267 -4.59 12.86 -8.48
N ASN A 268 -5.01 12.30 -7.34
CA ASN A 268 -5.76 11.05 -7.31
C ASN A 268 -7.27 11.23 -7.49
N HIS A 269 -7.83 12.40 -7.18
CA HIS A 269 -9.28 12.63 -7.32
C HIS A 269 -9.72 12.95 -8.76
N GLY A 270 -8.79 12.97 -9.73
CA GLY A 270 -9.07 12.97 -11.16
C GLY A 270 -9.18 11.59 -11.81
N MET A 271 -8.80 10.51 -11.11
CA MET A 271 -8.85 9.13 -11.59
C MET A 271 -9.73 8.29 -10.66
N THR A 272 -11.00 8.12 -11.03
CA THR A 272 -12.05 7.52 -10.19
C THR A 272 -12.00 6.00 -10.03
N ASP A 273 -10.91 5.29 -10.36
CA ASP A 273 -10.98 3.81 -10.49
C ASP A 273 -9.87 2.97 -9.83
N SER A 274 -8.84 3.52 -9.20
CA SER A 274 -7.85 2.67 -8.54
C SER A 274 -8.25 2.37 -7.09
N LYS A 275 -8.74 1.15 -6.87
CA LYS A 275 -8.80 0.46 -5.57
C LYS A 275 -7.39 0.26 -4.98
N SER A 276 -6.59 1.30 -4.81
CA SER A 276 -5.45 1.21 -3.92
C SER A 276 -6.00 1.13 -2.51
N ASP A 277 -5.67 0.06 -1.82
CA ASP A 277 -6.10 -0.26 -0.46
C ASP A 277 -6.08 0.97 0.48
N ASN A 278 -6.92 0.93 1.52
CA ASN A 278 -7.14 1.92 2.60
C ASN A 278 -5.89 2.47 3.36
N ASP A 279 -4.69 2.36 2.81
CA ASP A 279 -3.40 2.61 3.47
C ASP A 279 -3.08 4.09 3.67
N ASP A 280 -3.67 5.02 2.91
CA ASP A 280 -3.28 6.45 2.96
C ASP A 280 -3.89 7.19 4.14
N GLY A 281 -5.20 7.02 4.35
CA GLY A 281 -5.88 7.54 5.55
C GLY A 281 -5.28 6.91 6.81
N TYR A 282 -5.00 5.61 6.75
CA TYR A 282 -4.29 4.89 7.79
C TYR A 282 -2.88 5.46 8.05
N TRP A 283 -2.12 5.81 7.00
CA TRP A 283 -0.80 6.41 7.16
C TRP A 283 -0.85 7.74 7.88
N LEU A 284 -1.73 8.66 7.47
CA LEU A 284 -1.84 9.98 8.10
C LEU A 284 -2.31 9.87 9.55
N VAL A 285 -3.34 9.06 9.80
CA VAL A 285 -3.83 8.78 11.17
C VAL A 285 -2.70 8.18 12.01
N LYS A 286 -1.98 7.17 11.52
CA LYS A 286 -0.84 6.56 12.21
C LYS A 286 0.31 7.54 12.43
N ARG A 287 0.60 8.41 11.47
CA ARG A 287 1.64 9.45 11.55
C ARG A 287 1.31 10.47 12.64
N LEU A 288 0.07 10.95 12.68
CA LEU A 288 -0.39 11.90 13.69
C LEU A 288 -0.44 11.22 15.08
N ARG A 289 -0.92 9.97 15.16
CA ARG A 289 -1.01 9.20 16.41
C ARG A 289 0.34 8.79 17.00
N ARG A 290 1.39 8.56 16.19
CA ARG A 290 2.74 8.22 16.68
C ARG A 290 3.30 9.18 17.72
N HIS A 291 2.72 10.37 17.81
CA HIS A 291 3.18 11.40 18.71
C HIS A 291 2.24 11.55 19.92
N ILE A 292 1.00 11.10 19.78
CA ILE A 292 -0.06 11.30 20.77
C ILE A 292 0.06 10.24 21.87
N ASP A 293 -0.31 10.64 23.09
CA ASP A 293 -0.38 9.77 24.26
C ASP A 293 -1.15 8.47 23.92
N SER A 294 -0.62 7.30 24.31
CA SER A 294 -1.23 5.99 24.02
C SER A 294 -2.64 5.83 24.58
N ASN A 295 -3.06 6.72 25.48
CA ASN A 295 -4.37 6.72 26.12
C ASN A 295 -5.49 7.34 25.27
N LEU A 296 -5.20 7.93 24.11
CA LEU A 296 -6.24 8.49 23.24
C LEU A 296 -6.71 7.47 22.20
N THR A 297 -8.03 7.28 22.15
CA THR A 297 -8.68 6.46 21.11
C THR A 297 -8.60 7.16 19.75
N GLU A 298 -8.90 6.41 18.69
CA GLU A 298 -8.96 6.99 17.35
C GLU A 298 -10.12 7.97 17.19
N GLU A 299 -11.23 7.68 17.87
CA GLU A 299 -12.38 8.57 17.97
C GLU A 299 -12.02 9.88 18.68
N ASP A 300 -11.37 9.81 19.85
CA ASP A 300 -10.93 11.01 20.60
C ASP A 300 -10.04 11.92 19.73
N PHE A 301 -9.15 11.28 18.95
CA PHE A 301 -8.24 12.00 18.09
C PHE A 301 -8.94 12.65 16.89
N THR A 302 -9.81 11.90 16.22
CA THR A 302 -10.62 12.41 15.11
C THR A 302 -11.51 13.55 15.59
N PHE A 303 -12.15 13.39 16.75
CA PHE A 303 -12.93 14.42 17.40
C PHE A 303 -12.13 15.70 17.62
N LEU A 304 -10.93 15.61 18.20
CA LEU A 304 -10.05 16.77 18.41
C LEU A 304 -9.80 17.54 17.11
N LEU A 305 -9.57 16.84 16.01
CA LEU A 305 -9.30 17.45 14.71
C LEU A 305 -10.54 18.17 14.15
N CYS A 306 -11.73 17.61 14.37
CA CYS A 306 -13.00 18.24 13.97
C CYS A 306 -13.36 19.50 14.76
N LEU A 307 -12.70 19.75 15.90
CA LEU A 307 -12.93 20.96 16.69
C LEU A 307 -12.23 22.19 16.13
N TYR A 308 -11.28 22.05 15.20
CA TYR A 308 -10.59 23.18 14.60
C TYR A 308 -11.44 23.89 13.52
N PRO A 309 -11.36 25.24 13.41
CA PRO A 309 -10.55 26.14 14.22
C PRO A 309 -11.12 26.36 15.63
N MET A 310 -10.29 26.23 16.66
CA MET A 310 -10.72 26.40 18.05
C MET A 310 -10.42 27.82 18.52
N ASP A 311 -11.37 28.44 19.24
CA ASP A 311 -11.06 29.60 20.06
C ASP A 311 -10.51 29.18 21.43
N LYS A 312 -10.16 30.17 22.26
CA LYS A 312 -9.61 29.94 23.60
C LYS A 312 -10.59 29.21 24.51
N ALA A 313 -11.90 29.50 24.43
CA ALA A 313 -12.91 28.88 25.28
C ALA A 313 -13.06 27.39 24.95
N VAL A 314 -13.14 27.03 23.66
CA VAL A 314 -13.18 25.64 23.19
C VAL A 314 -11.94 24.89 23.68
N ARG A 315 -10.75 25.46 23.50
CA ARG A 315 -9.48 24.83 23.92
C ARG A 315 -9.39 24.62 25.43
N GLU A 316 -9.84 25.59 26.23
CA GLU A 316 -9.87 25.50 27.69
C GLU A 316 -10.95 24.53 28.21
N GLY A 317 -11.98 24.24 27.40
CA GLY A 317 -12.98 23.21 27.67
C GLY A 317 -12.52 21.79 27.38
N LEU A 318 -11.45 21.59 26.61
CA LEU A 318 -10.91 20.26 26.29
C LEU A 318 -10.51 19.50 27.57
N SER A 319 -10.75 18.18 27.56
CA SER A 319 -10.22 17.26 28.56
C SER A 319 -8.69 17.32 28.60
N LYS A 320 -8.08 16.95 29.74
CA LYS A 320 -6.63 17.00 29.90
C LYS A 320 -5.87 16.19 28.82
N PRO A 321 -6.28 14.97 28.44
CA PRO A 321 -5.65 14.24 27.34
C PRO A 321 -5.74 14.97 25.99
N LEU A 322 -6.93 15.46 25.62
CA LEU A 322 -7.16 16.18 24.36
C LEU A 322 -6.38 17.50 24.29
N ARG A 323 -6.32 18.24 25.39
CA ARG A 323 -5.52 19.47 25.48
C ARG A 323 -4.03 19.19 25.28
N LYS A 324 -3.50 18.15 25.92
CA LYS A 324 -2.11 17.72 25.75
C LYS A 324 -1.82 17.34 24.29
N ALA A 325 -2.74 16.63 23.65
CA ALA A 325 -2.64 16.30 22.22
C ALA A 325 -2.67 17.56 21.35
N SER A 326 -3.56 18.53 21.63
CA SER A 326 -3.63 19.82 20.94
C SER A 326 -2.35 20.65 21.10
N ASP A 327 -1.80 20.74 22.32
CA ASP A 327 -0.51 21.41 22.61
C ASP A 327 0.64 20.76 21.85
N MET A 328 0.58 19.45 21.66
CA MET A 328 1.59 18.73 20.92
C MET A 328 1.43 18.91 19.41
N LEU A 329 0.21 18.86 18.86
CA LEU A 329 -0.03 19.19 17.44
C LEU A 329 0.48 20.59 17.11
N GLN A 330 0.28 21.55 18.02
CA GLN A 330 0.82 22.90 17.89
C GLN A 330 2.35 22.92 17.96
N ARG A 331 2.95 22.25 18.94
CA ARG A 331 4.43 22.10 19.04
C ARG A 331 5.06 21.36 17.86
N GLN A 332 4.26 20.63 17.08
CA GLN A 332 4.70 19.88 15.92
C GLN A 332 4.33 20.59 14.60
N GLY A 333 3.86 21.83 14.66
CA GLY A 333 3.56 22.63 13.47
C GLY A 333 2.31 22.21 12.70
N TRP A 334 1.55 21.22 13.19
CA TRP A 334 0.27 20.81 12.59
C TRP A 334 -0.85 21.81 12.87
N VAL A 335 -0.67 22.61 13.92
CA VAL A 335 -1.63 23.62 14.36
C VAL A 335 -0.90 24.95 14.49
N SER A 336 -1.42 25.96 13.81
CA SER A 336 -0.96 27.35 13.92
C SER A 336 -1.88 28.14 14.85
N THR A 337 -1.39 29.27 15.34
CA THR A 337 -2.20 30.22 16.14
C THR A 337 -2.27 31.56 15.46
N THR A 338 -3.45 32.17 15.48
CA THR A 338 -3.70 33.52 15.01
C THR A 338 -4.26 34.37 16.16
N GLY A 339 -4.01 35.67 16.13
CA GLY A 339 -4.48 36.60 17.16
C GLY A 339 -3.70 36.57 18.48
N SER A 340 -4.17 37.34 19.46
CA SER A 340 -3.59 37.43 20.80
C SER A 340 -4.69 37.56 21.88
N GLY A 341 -4.37 37.15 23.11
CA GLY A 341 -5.28 37.27 24.25
C GLY A 341 -6.59 36.49 24.07
N LYS A 342 -7.73 37.19 24.11
CA LYS A 342 -9.07 36.59 23.95
C LYS A 342 -9.42 36.26 22.50
N ALA A 343 -8.76 36.91 21.53
CA ALA A 343 -8.96 36.67 20.10
C ALA A 343 -8.01 35.58 19.55
N MET A 344 -7.34 34.83 20.43
CA MET A 344 -6.44 33.76 20.03
C MET A 344 -7.25 32.59 19.47
N GLN A 345 -6.95 32.20 18.24
CA GLN A 345 -7.53 31.03 17.58
C GLN A 345 -6.44 30.06 17.18
N TRP A 346 -6.78 28.77 17.20
CA TRP A 346 -5.93 27.69 16.74
C TRP A 346 -6.51 27.12 15.46
N HIS A 347 -5.69 27.00 14.43
CA HIS A 347 -6.08 26.49 13.12
C HIS A 347 -5.23 25.27 12.77
N LEU A 348 -5.81 24.26 12.13
CA LEU A 348 -5.01 23.24 11.47
C LEU A 348 -4.21 23.88 10.34
N GLY A 349 -3.01 23.38 10.07
CA GLY A 349 -2.21 23.83 8.93
C GLY A 349 -2.94 23.62 7.59
N HIS A 350 -3.83 22.64 7.54
CA HIS A 350 -4.78 22.42 6.44
C HIS A 350 -5.97 21.60 6.91
N ASP A 351 -7.08 21.76 6.21
CA ASP A 351 -8.33 21.04 6.42
C ASP A 351 -8.24 19.53 6.20
N LEU A 352 -7.29 19.06 5.38
CA LEU A 352 -7.06 17.64 5.10
C LEU A 352 -6.61 16.88 6.35
N LEU A 353 -5.98 17.58 7.31
CA LEU A 353 -5.60 17.01 8.59
C LEU A 353 -6.81 16.63 9.45
N CYS A 354 -7.99 17.16 9.15
CA CYS A 354 -9.25 16.77 9.75
C CYS A 354 -10.05 15.84 8.82
N ASP A 355 -10.17 16.23 7.55
CA ASP A 355 -11.07 15.57 6.61
C ASP A 355 -10.63 14.10 6.36
N ILE A 356 -9.33 13.82 6.22
CA ILE A 356 -8.83 12.46 5.99
C ILE A 356 -9.06 11.55 7.22
N PRO A 357 -8.64 11.93 8.45
CA PRO A 357 -8.97 11.14 9.64
C PRO A 357 -10.47 10.94 9.86
N LEU A 358 -11.30 11.96 9.59
CA LEU A 358 -12.76 11.84 9.72
C LEU A 358 -13.35 10.84 8.74
N VAL A 359 -12.96 10.92 7.46
CA VAL A 359 -13.38 9.94 6.44
C VAL A 359 -12.92 8.55 6.85
N TYR A 360 -11.64 8.39 7.19
CA TYR A 360 -11.08 7.11 7.59
C TYR A 360 -11.84 6.51 8.78
N PHE A 361 -12.05 7.27 9.85
CA PHE A 361 -12.75 6.83 11.05
C PHE A 361 -14.19 6.38 10.75
N LEU A 362 -14.93 7.15 9.95
CA LEU A 362 -16.33 6.83 9.65
C LEU A 362 -16.48 5.70 8.63
N VAL A 363 -15.62 5.65 7.61
CA VAL A 363 -15.73 4.69 6.50
C VAL A 363 -15.20 3.32 6.91
N THR A 364 -14.15 3.26 7.73
CA THR A 364 -13.55 1.98 8.15
C THR A 364 -14.40 1.23 9.17
N GLU A 365 -15.39 1.85 9.81
CA GLU A 365 -16.35 1.18 10.67
C GLU A 365 -17.37 0.39 9.81
N PRO A 366 -17.27 -0.95 9.74
CA PRO A 366 -18.15 -1.76 8.90
C PRO A 366 -19.57 -1.89 9.44
N ASP A 367 -19.79 -1.61 10.73
CA ASP A 367 -21.11 -1.62 11.34
C ASP A 367 -21.76 -0.25 11.18
N ILE A 368 -22.84 -0.19 10.39
CA ILE A 368 -23.58 1.06 10.18
C ILE A 368 -24.13 1.62 11.49
N ALA A 369 -24.55 0.80 12.46
CA ALA A 369 -25.06 1.28 13.73
C ALA A 369 -23.97 2.00 14.53
N LEU A 370 -22.78 1.41 14.62
CA LEU A 370 -21.63 2.01 15.29
C LEU A 370 -21.15 3.27 14.57
N ARG A 371 -21.20 3.30 13.24
CA ARG A 371 -20.88 4.50 12.45
C ARG A 371 -21.84 5.66 12.72
N LEU A 372 -23.15 5.38 12.75
CA LEU A 372 -24.17 6.39 13.06
C LEU A 372 -24.01 6.88 14.51
N GLU A 373 -23.80 5.96 15.45
CA GLU A 373 -23.50 6.28 16.84
C GLU A 373 -22.25 7.17 16.95
N ALA A 374 -21.18 6.85 16.21
CA ALA A 374 -19.96 7.65 16.21
C ALA A 374 -20.21 9.09 15.72
N ILE A 375 -21.02 9.28 14.67
CA ILE A 375 -21.41 10.62 14.18
C ILE A 375 -22.20 11.38 15.26
N GLU A 376 -23.10 10.71 15.97
CA GLU A 376 -23.87 11.28 17.07
C GLU A 376 -22.97 11.67 18.26
N ARG A 377 -22.08 10.76 18.70
CA ARG A 377 -21.12 11.02 19.78
C ARG A 377 -20.23 12.21 19.47
N LEU A 378 -19.72 12.34 18.24
CA LEU A 378 -18.98 13.53 17.81
C LEU A 378 -19.79 14.82 18.04
N GLY A 379 -21.07 14.80 17.70
CA GLY A 379 -22.01 15.90 17.95
C GLY A 379 -22.22 16.21 19.43
N GLU A 380 -22.43 15.17 20.24
CA GLU A 380 -22.60 15.28 21.70
C GLU A 380 -21.37 15.86 22.39
N TYR A 381 -20.16 15.49 21.95
CA TYR A 381 -18.92 16.05 22.47
C TYR A 381 -18.70 17.52 22.04
N ALA A 382 -19.09 17.89 20.82
CA ALA A 382 -18.91 19.25 20.30
C ALA A 382 -19.84 20.28 20.97
N LYS A 383 -21.04 19.85 21.37
CA LYS A 383 -22.09 20.71 21.94
C LYS A 383 -21.68 21.44 23.23
N PRO A 384 -21.20 20.79 24.30
CA PRO A 384 -20.81 21.47 25.54
C PRO A 384 -19.61 22.41 25.36
N LEU A 385 -18.82 22.20 24.30
CA LEU A 385 -17.68 23.06 23.95
C LEU A 385 -18.08 24.26 23.09
N ASN A 386 -19.35 24.40 22.71
CA ASN A 386 -19.83 25.38 21.72
C ASN A 386 -19.09 25.26 20.37
N ALA A 387 -18.73 24.03 19.98
CA ALA A 387 -17.95 23.73 18.78
C ALA A 387 -18.74 22.98 17.70
N SER A 388 -20.07 22.86 17.83
CA SER A 388 -20.92 22.20 16.83
C SER A 388 -20.77 22.82 15.43
N GLY A 389 -20.53 24.15 15.36
CA GLY A 389 -20.21 24.85 14.12
C GLY A 389 -18.97 24.32 13.39
N ASN A 390 -17.93 23.98 14.14
CA ASN A 390 -16.66 23.47 13.60
C ASN A 390 -16.84 22.04 13.09
N LEU A 391 -17.48 21.19 13.91
CA LEU A 391 -17.80 19.82 13.52
C LEU A 391 -18.66 19.78 12.25
N ALA A 392 -19.71 20.60 12.16
CA ALA A 392 -20.54 20.68 10.97
C ALA A 392 -19.75 21.15 9.73
N THR A 393 -18.77 22.02 9.90
CA THR A 393 -17.86 22.42 8.81
C THR A 393 -17.04 21.23 8.34
N ALA A 394 -16.42 20.50 9.27
CA ALA A 394 -15.62 19.33 8.96
C ALA A 394 -16.43 18.23 8.26
N ILE A 395 -17.61 17.88 8.80
CA ILE A 395 -18.52 16.91 8.19
C ILE A 395 -18.94 17.38 6.80
N SER A 396 -19.33 18.65 6.64
CA SER A 396 -19.78 19.20 5.34
C SER A 396 -18.70 19.09 4.26
N ARG A 397 -17.43 19.37 4.59
CA ARG A 397 -16.29 19.21 3.65
C ARG A 397 -16.02 17.75 3.32
N ALA A 398 -16.03 16.88 4.33
CA ALA A 398 -15.75 15.46 4.17
C ALA A 398 -16.91 14.68 3.56
N LEU A 399 -18.14 15.24 3.55
CA LEU A 399 -19.38 14.52 3.26
C LEU A 399 -19.34 13.77 1.93
N LYS A 400 -18.89 14.44 0.86
CA LYS A 400 -18.81 13.82 -0.47
C LYS A 400 -17.94 12.56 -0.43
N LYS A 401 -16.79 12.62 0.25
CA LYS A 401 -15.84 11.52 0.35
C LYS A 401 -16.36 10.40 1.24
N ILE A 402 -16.94 10.75 2.40
CA ILE A 402 -17.64 9.80 3.27
C ILE A 402 -18.67 9.00 2.47
N ILE A 403 -19.47 9.67 1.64
CA ILE A 403 -20.52 9.01 0.84
C ILE A 403 -19.96 8.19 -0.32
N MET A 404 -18.93 8.68 -1.02
CA MET A 404 -18.30 7.92 -2.12
C MET A 404 -17.67 6.61 -1.65
N ASP A 405 -17.09 6.61 -0.45
CA ASP A 405 -16.45 5.41 0.12
C ASP A 405 -17.42 4.56 0.96
N THR A 406 -18.70 4.95 1.03
CA THR A 406 -19.75 4.20 1.74
C THR A 406 -20.45 3.23 0.80
N GLN A 407 -20.67 1.99 1.25
CA GLN A 407 -21.43 1.00 0.48
C GLN A 407 -22.84 1.54 0.18
N ALA A 408 -23.36 1.27 -1.03
CA ALA A 408 -24.61 1.86 -1.54
C ALA A 408 -25.78 1.82 -0.53
N GLN A 409 -26.00 0.66 0.12
CA GLN A 409 -27.06 0.44 1.10
C GLN A 409 -26.94 1.26 2.40
N HIS A 410 -25.77 1.88 2.65
CA HIS A 410 -25.46 2.68 3.83
C HIS A 410 -25.40 4.19 3.53
N ILE A 411 -25.47 4.59 2.24
CA ILE A 411 -25.38 5.99 1.84
C ILE A 411 -26.48 6.85 2.49
N VAL A 412 -27.75 6.44 2.39
CA VAL A 412 -28.89 7.18 2.94
C VAL A 412 -28.78 7.40 4.46
N PRO A 413 -28.58 6.34 5.29
CA PRO A 413 -28.48 6.54 6.74
C PRO A 413 -27.24 7.36 7.13
N THR A 414 -26.07 7.14 6.50
CA THR A 414 -24.87 7.95 6.77
C THR A 414 -25.09 9.42 6.39
N LEU A 415 -25.69 9.68 5.22
CA LEU A 415 -26.04 11.03 4.78
C LEU A 415 -27.00 11.71 5.77
N ALA A 416 -28.00 10.97 6.25
CA ALA A 416 -28.96 11.48 7.24
C ALA A 416 -28.30 11.87 8.56
N ALA A 417 -27.45 11.01 9.13
CA ALA A 417 -26.73 11.34 10.37
C ALA A 417 -25.81 12.56 10.19
N CYS A 418 -25.04 12.61 9.09
CA CYS A 418 -24.18 13.76 8.80
C CYS A 418 -24.99 15.05 8.63
N ALA A 419 -26.08 15.00 7.86
CA ALA A 419 -26.92 16.17 7.59
C ALA A 419 -27.63 16.68 8.86
N GLN A 420 -28.03 15.78 9.77
CA GLN A 420 -28.54 16.17 11.08
C GLN A 420 -27.50 16.97 11.87
N GLN A 421 -26.25 16.48 11.95
CA GLN A 421 -25.16 17.20 12.63
C GLN A 421 -24.89 18.58 12.01
N ILE A 422 -25.03 18.71 10.69
CA ILE A 422 -24.92 20.01 10.01
C ILE A 422 -26.10 20.93 10.41
N ALA A 423 -27.33 20.42 10.39
CA ALA A 423 -28.54 21.16 10.72
C ALA A 423 -28.58 21.67 12.18
N PHE A 424 -27.92 20.97 13.11
CA PHE A 424 -27.80 21.41 14.51
C PHE A 424 -27.16 22.79 14.69
N THR A 425 -26.42 23.27 13.68
CA THR A 425 -25.77 24.58 13.72
C THR A 425 -26.66 25.72 13.20
N TYR A 426 -27.82 25.38 12.63
CA TYR A 426 -28.78 26.34 12.12
C TYR A 426 -29.59 26.94 13.27
N LYS A 427 -29.84 28.26 13.23
CA LYS A 427 -30.60 28.97 14.28
C LYS A 427 -32.01 28.38 14.46
N GLU A 428 -32.64 28.02 13.36
CA GLU A 428 -33.98 27.44 13.31
C GLU A 428 -33.87 25.95 12.99
N ARG A 429 -33.33 25.22 13.98
CA ARG A 429 -32.94 23.82 13.86
C ARG A 429 -34.04 22.93 13.30
N ASP A 430 -35.27 23.06 13.80
CA ASP A 430 -36.37 22.17 13.43
C ASP A 430 -36.71 22.31 11.93
N THR A 431 -36.70 23.53 11.41
CA THR A 431 -36.89 23.78 9.97
C THR A 431 -35.74 23.22 9.14
N ALA A 432 -34.49 23.38 9.59
CA ALA A 432 -33.34 22.84 8.89
C ALA A 432 -33.38 21.30 8.86
N LEU A 433 -33.80 20.66 9.95
CA LEU A 433 -34.00 19.22 10.03
C LEU A 433 -35.14 18.75 9.12
N GLU A 434 -36.25 19.48 9.06
CA GLU A 434 -37.34 19.20 8.11
C GLU A 434 -36.84 19.29 6.67
N MET A 435 -36.09 20.34 6.32
CA MET A 435 -35.55 20.51 4.97
C MET A 435 -34.58 19.38 4.61
N VAL A 436 -33.68 19.01 5.52
CA VAL A 436 -32.76 17.89 5.35
C VAL A 436 -33.52 16.59 5.13
N ASP A 437 -34.55 16.31 5.92
CA ASP A 437 -35.37 15.11 5.78
C ASP A 437 -36.02 15.04 4.39
N LYS A 438 -36.64 16.13 3.96
CA LYS A 438 -37.24 16.22 2.61
C LYS A 438 -36.21 16.11 1.50
N CYS A 439 -35.05 16.74 1.66
CA CYS A 439 -33.96 16.68 0.67
C CYS A 439 -33.42 15.24 0.49
N ILE A 440 -33.19 14.53 1.59
CA ILE A 440 -32.65 13.16 1.56
C ILE A 440 -33.64 12.21 0.87
N TYR A 441 -34.92 12.33 1.18
CA TYR A 441 -35.97 11.43 0.67
C TYR A 441 -36.63 11.91 -0.63
N SER A 442 -36.26 13.08 -1.15
CA SER A 442 -36.70 13.56 -2.47
C SER A 442 -36.35 12.55 -3.57
N LEU A 443 -37.33 12.26 -4.42
CA LEU A 443 -37.22 11.40 -5.59
C LEU A 443 -36.80 12.20 -6.83
N SER A 444 -36.97 13.53 -6.81
CA SER A 444 -36.57 14.42 -7.91
C SER A 444 -35.07 14.71 -7.93
N LEU A 445 -34.38 14.61 -6.79
CA LEU A 445 -32.96 14.90 -6.67
C LEU A 445 -32.07 13.65 -6.81
N GLY A 446 -31.05 13.76 -7.64
CA GLY A 446 -29.91 12.86 -7.66
C GLY A 446 -28.99 13.05 -6.45
N LEU A 447 -28.11 12.08 -6.19
CA LEU A 447 -27.18 12.11 -5.05
C LEU A 447 -26.28 13.37 -5.04
N GLY A 448 -25.82 13.82 -6.21
CA GLY A 448 -25.00 15.03 -6.33
C GLY A 448 -25.72 16.29 -5.87
N GLU A 449 -27.00 16.43 -6.18
CA GLU A 449 -27.81 17.59 -5.77
C GLU A 449 -28.13 17.54 -4.28
N LYS A 450 -28.44 16.36 -3.74
CA LYS A 450 -28.62 16.14 -2.30
C LYS A 450 -27.37 16.56 -1.50
N LEU A 451 -26.20 16.08 -1.94
CA LEU A 451 -24.92 16.45 -1.33
C LEU A 451 -24.69 17.95 -1.38
N ARG A 452 -24.96 18.59 -2.53
CA ARG A 452 -24.80 20.04 -2.68
C ARG A 452 -25.68 20.82 -1.71
N ILE A 453 -26.97 20.50 -1.62
CA ILE A 453 -27.91 21.19 -0.72
C ILE A 453 -27.48 21.02 0.75
N ILE A 454 -27.12 19.80 1.15
CA ILE A 454 -26.71 19.49 2.53
C ILE A 454 -25.39 20.19 2.89
N THR A 455 -24.38 20.16 2.00
CA THR A 455 -23.09 20.83 2.22
C THR A 455 -23.27 22.35 2.35
N GLU A 456 -24.17 22.94 1.56
CA GLU A 456 -24.47 24.38 1.58
C GLU A 456 -25.49 24.79 2.65
N LEU A 457 -26.09 23.88 3.41
CA LEU A 457 -27.16 24.20 4.37
C LEU A 457 -26.82 25.35 5.32
N ARG A 458 -25.54 25.48 5.71
CA ARG A 458 -25.06 26.54 6.61
C ARG A 458 -24.96 27.92 5.95
N SER A 459 -24.82 27.97 4.63
CA SER A 459 -24.77 29.21 3.85
C SER A 459 -26.16 29.69 3.43
N LEU A 460 -27.17 28.81 3.48
CA LEU A 460 -28.55 29.14 3.12
C LEU A 460 -29.19 30.11 4.11
N SER A 461 -29.69 31.23 3.58
CA SER A 461 -30.57 32.14 4.31
C SER A 461 -31.88 31.46 4.67
N ARG A 462 -32.57 31.99 5.69
CA ARG A 462 -33.87 31.47 6.11
C ARG A 462 -34.88 31.41 4.96
N PHE A 463 -34.92 32.48 4.16
CA PHE A 463 -35.76 32.57 2.97
C PHE A 463 -35.50 31.43 1.97
N GLN A 464 -34.24 31.12 1.69
CA GLN A 464 -33.88 30.02 0.78
C GLN A 464 -34.28 28.66 1.34
N VAL A 465 -34.16 28.44 2.66
CA VAL A 465 -34.62 27.21 3.30
C VAL A 465 -36.14 27.07 3.19
N ASP A 466 -36.89 28.15 3.41
CA ASP A 466 -38.35 28.15 3.28
C ASP A 466 -38.80 27.91 1.83
N GLU A 467 -38.10 28.50 0.84
CA GLU A 467 -38.36 28.29 -0.59
C GLU A 467 -38.08 26.84 -1.02
N LEU A 468 -36.98 26.24 -0.56
CA LEU A 468 -36.68 24.83 -0.78
C LEU A 468 -37.73 23.93 -0.13
N LEU A 469 -38.18 24.23 1.09
CA LEU A 469 -39.25 23.49 1.75
C LEU A 469 -40.57 23.58 0.98
N SER A 470 -40.93 24.75 0.48
CA SER A 470 -42.11 24.93 -0.39
C SER A 470 -41.99 24.04 -1.62
N THR A 471 -40.84 24.07 -2.29
CA THR A 471 -40.55 23.26 -3.48
C THR A 471 -40.66 21.76 -3.18
N PHE A 472 -40.08 21.29 -2.07
CA PHE A 472 -40.17 19.88 -1.66
C PHE A 472 -41.60 19.47 -1.27
N ASN A 473 -42.40 20.40 -0.71
CA ASN A 473 -43.80 20.13 -0.41
C ASN A 473 -44.63 20.01 -1.70
N GLU A 474 -44.39 20.87 -2.68
CA GLU A 474 -45.02 20.78 -4.01
C GLU A 474 -44.63 19.46 -4.72
N GLU A 475 -43.35 19.10 -4.70
CA GLU A 475 -42.86 17.80 -5.18
C GLU A 475 -43.61 16.66 -4.49
N LEU A 476 -43.66 16.68 -3.15
CA LEU A 476 -44.29 15.64 -2.37
C LEU A 476 -45.77 15.48 -2.72
N GLN A 477 -46.52 16.58 -2.84
CA GLN A 477 -47.92 16.52 -3.24
C GLN A 477 -48.10 15.97 -4.67
N ALA A 478 -47.23 16.35 -5.60
CA ALA A 478 -47.25 15.82 -6.96
C ALA A 478 -47.00 14.31 -7.00
N PHE A 479 -46.02 13.82 -6.23
CA PHE A 479 -45.75 12.38 -6.13
C PHE A 479 -46.84 11.60 -5.40
N ILE A 480 -47.44 12.16 -4.34
CA ILE A 480 -48.60 11.53 -3.68
C ILE A 480 -49.76 11.35 -4.68
N LYS A 481 -49.99 12.34 -5.55
CA LYS A 481 -50.99 12.18 -6.62
C LYS A 481 -50.60 11.05 -7.60
N LEU A 482 -49.32 10.91 -7.93
CA LEU A 482 -48.82 9.82 -8.77
C LEU A 482 -48.89 8.45 -8.07
N THR A 483 -48.79 8.37 -6.73
CA THR A 483 -48.95 7.10 -6.02
C THR A 483 -50.38 6.58 -6.10
N ASP A 484 -51.37 7.47 -6.14
CA ASP A 484 -52.77 7.11 -6.39
C ASP A 484 -53.01 6.64 -7.84
N GLU A 485 -52.35 7.27 -8.82
CA GLU A 485 -52.49 6.96 -10.26
C GLU A 485 -51.69 5.72 -10.70
N HIS A 486 -50.49 5.53 -10.15
CA HIS A 486 -49.48 4.55 -10.58
C HIS A 486 -48.74 3.88 -9.40
N PRO A 487 -49.43 3.17 -8.49
CA PRO A 487 -48.83 2.66 -7.26
C PRO A 487 -47.67 1.67 -7.50
N ALA A 488 -47.79 0.79 -8.51
CA ALA A 488 -46.77 -0.22 -8.80
C ALA A 488 -45.43 0.40 -9.27
N ASP A 489 -45.50 1.41 -10.15
CA ASP A 489 -44.33 2.12 -10.65
C ASP A 489 -43.64 2.90 -9.52
N MET A 490 -44.45 3.49 -8.62
CA MET A 490 -43.97 4.19 -7.43
C MET A 490 -43.28 3.27 -6.43
N TYR A 491 -43.82 2.07 -6.16
CA TYR A 491 -43.13 1.07 -5.34
C TYR A 491 -41.80 0.63 -5.96
N SER A 492 -41.76 0.44 -7.29
CA SER A 492 -40.51 0.12 -8.00
C SER A 492 -39.48 1.24 -7.90
N LEU A 493 -39.91 2.50 -8.04
CA LEU A 493 -39.06 3.68 -7.89
C LEU A 493 -38.51 3.80 -6.46
N VAL A 494 -39.38 3.69 -5.44
CA VAL A 494 -38.98 3.71 -4.03
C VAL A 494 -38.04 2.55 -3.70
N GLY A 495 -38.30 1.36 -4.24
CA GLY A 495 -37.40 0.20 -4.14
C GLY A 495 -36.00 0.51 -4.66
N ARG A 496 -35.88 1.09 -5.86
CA ARG A 496 -34.60 1.49 -6.43
C ARG A 496 -33.90 2.58 -5.60
N MET A 497 -34.64 3.58 -5.15
CA MET A 497 -34.10 4.71 -4.39
C MET A 497 -33.70 4.35 -2.95
N SER A 498 -34.30 3.29 -2.39
CA SER A 498 -33.89 2.75 -1.09
C SER A 498 -32.53 2.05 -1.13
N MET A 499 -31.99 1.76 -2.32
CA MET A 499 -30.73 1.04 -2.52
C MET A 499 -30.64 -0.28 -1.72
N GLY A 500 -31.78 -0.96 -1.54
CA GLY A 500 -31.87 -2.22 -0.80
C GLY A 500 -31.91 -2.08 0.72
N ASN A 501 -31.96 -0.87 1.27
CA ASN A 501 -32.09 -0.62 2.70
C ASN A 501 -33.57 -0.58 3.12
N GLU A 502 -34.00 -1.54 3.95
CA GLU A 502 -35.39 -1.67 4.40
C GLU A 502 -35.89 -0.45 5.20
N GLN A 503 -35.05 0.11 6.06
CA GLN A 503 -35.43 1.30 6.84
C GLN A 503 -35.64 2.51 5.94
N ALA A 504 -34.77 2.71 4.94
CA ALA A 504 -34.91 3.76 3.94
C ALA A 504 -36.16 3.54 3.07
N TYR A 505 -36.44 2.29 2.68
CA TYR A 505 -37.64 1.90 1.95
C TYR A 505 -38.91 2.24 2.73
N ASN A 506 -39.01 1.79 3.99
CA ASN A 506 -40.15 2.04 4.85
C ASN A 506 -40.36 3.54 5.08
N ARG A 507 -39.28 4.30 5.25
CA ARG A 507 -39.34 5.74 5.40
C ARG A 507 -39.80 6.44 4.12
N LEU A 508 -39.32 6.04 2.95
CA LEU A 508 -39.80 6.55 1.65
C LEU A 508 -41.28 6.21 1.42
N CYS A 509 -41.72 4.99 1.74
CA CYS A 509 -43.12 4.61 1.65
C CYS A 509 -44.01 5.48 2.57
N SER A 510 -43.58 5.68 3.82
CA SER A 510 -44.28 6.58 4.75
C SER A 510 -44.27 8.02 4.26
N PHE A 511 -43.15 8.48 3.70
CA PHE A 511 -42.95 9.85 3.25
C PHE A 511 -43.89 10.19 2.08
N TYR A 512 -44.03 9.29 1.10
CA TYR A 512 -44.91 9.45 -0.07
C TYR A 512 -46.32 8.84 0.10
N ALA A 513 -46.75 8.60 1.35
CA ALA A 513 -48.07 8.07 1.69
C ALA A 513 -48.47 6.78 0.92
N LEU A 514 -47.50 5.92 0.60
CA LEU A 514 -47.75 4.63 -0.02
C LEU A 514 -48.41 3.69 1.02
N THR A 515 -49.73 3.58 0.96
CA THR A 515 -50.52 2.79 1.92
C THR A 515 -50.12 1.31 1.89
N GLN A 516 -49.74 0.75 3.04
CA GLN A 516 -49.32 -0.66 3.18
C GLN A 516 -50.41 -1.69 2.81
N HIS A 517 -51.63 -1.26 2.49
CA HIS A 517 -52.78 -2.13 2.23
C HIS A 517 -52.79 -2.81 0.87
N GLN A 518 -51.85 -2.48 -0.01
CA GLN A 518 -51.53 -3.27 -1.18
C GLN A 518 -50.03 -3.49 -1.20
N GLN A 519 -49.51 -4.43 -0.40
CA GLN A 519 -48.22 -5.03 -0.76
C GLN A 519 -48.41 -5.65 -2.14
N PRO A 520 -47.80 -5.12 -3.22
CA PRO A 520 -47.56 -5.98 -4.37
C PRO A 520 -46.63 -7.07 -3.83
N CYS A 521 -46.87 -8.32 -4.22
CA CYS A 521 -45.94 -9.43 -3.96
C CYS A 521 -44.50 -8.94 -4.12
N ALA A 522 -43.63 -9.33 -3.17
CA ALA A 522 -42.20 -9.06 -3.08
C ALA A 522 -41.56 -8.46 -4.34
N PRO A 523 -40.78 -7.36 -4.23
CA PRO A 523 -40.39 -6.49 -5.33
C PRO A 523 -40.09 -7.26 -6.62
N LEU A 524 -40.87 -6.99 -7.67
CA LEU A 524 -40.74 -7.58 -8.99
C LEU A 524 -39.26 -7.55 -9.42
N GLY A 525 -38.71 -8.75 -9.52
CA GLY A 525 -37.31 -8.97 -9.80
C GLY A 525 -36.85 -8.28 -11.08
N LEU A 526 -35.89 -7.35 -10.92
CA LEU A 526 -34.86 -7.20 -11.93
C LEU A 526 -34.00 -8.45 -11.86
N ARG A 527 -34.01 -9.20 -12.96
CA ARG A 527 -33.33 -10.49 -13.17
C ARG A 527 -31.90 -10.45 -12.61
N GLY A 528 -31.72 -11.17 -11.50
CA GLY A 528 -30.43 -11.35 -10.85
C GLY A 528 -30.56 -11.85 -9.41
N LYS A 529 -31.15 -13.06 -9.22
CA LYS A 529 -31.18 -13.86 -7.99
C LYS A 529 -32.07 -13.36 -6.82
N HIS A 530 -33.02 -14.23 -6.48
CA HIS A 530 -34.13 -14.13 -5.53
C HIS A 530 -33.83 -13.78 -4.03
N PHE A 531 -34.83 -13.08 -3.44
CA PHE A 531 -35.25 -12.80 -2.05
C PHE A 531 -34.49 -11.79 -1.14
N PRO A 532 -35.17 -10.69 -0.68
CA PRO A 532 -34.70 -9.72 0.33
C PRO A 532 -35.02 -10.06 1.80
N GLU A 533 -35.88 -11.04 2.10
CA GLU A 533 -36.38 -11.33 3.47
C GLU A 533 -35.35 -12.00 4.41
N LEU A 534 -34.15 -12.31 3.92
CA LEU A 534 -33.06 -12.88 4.73
C LEU A 534 -32.06 -11.84 5.27
N TYR A 535 -32.17 -10.56 4.86
CA TYR A 535 -31.12 -9.56 5.12
C TYR A 535 -31.43 -8.56 6.25
N SER A 536 -32.66 -8.55 6.80
CA SER A 536 -33.04 -7.74 7.96
C SER A 536 -32.66 -8.36 9.32
N ILE A 537 -32.02 -9.54 9.28
CA ILE A 537 -31.85 -10.42 10.42
C ILE A 537 -30.46 -10.25 11.08
N ASN A 538 -30.10 -9.02 11.46
CA ASN A 538 -28.73 -8.74 11.95
C ASN A 538 -28.64 -8.35 13.43
N ASN A 539 -29.76 -8.16 14.15
CA ASN A 539 -29.74 -7.57 15.49
C ASN A 539 -30.11 -8.49 16.66
N ASP A 540 -30.54 -9.74 16.45
CA ASP A 540 -30.84 -10.67 17.56
C ASP A 540 -30.61 -12.15 17.14
N CYS A 541 -29.35 -12.55 16.96
CA CYS A 541 -29.02 -13.92 16.55
C CYS A 541 -29.46 -14.99 17.57
N THR A 542 -29.64 -14.65 18.85
CA THR A 542 -30.20 -15.58 19.85
C THR A 542 -31.67 -15.92 19.59
N LYS A 543 -32.47 -14.99 19.04
CA LYS A 543 -33.87 -15.29 18.64
C LYS A 543 -33.94 -16.15 17.38
N LEU A 544 -32.98 -16.00 16.46
CA LEU A 544 -32.87 -16.86 15.27
C LEU A 544 -32.60 -18.34 15.61
N LEU A 545 -31.86 -18.59 16.68
CA LEU A 545 -31.57 -19.95 17.15
C LEU A 545 -32.86 -20.65 17.62
N ASP A 546 -33.81 -19.88 18.15
CA ASP A 546 -35.11 -20.38 18.63
C ASP A 546 -36.20 -20.39 17.54
N GLU A 547 -36.14 -19.48 16.57
CA GLU A 547 -37.19 -19.29 15.53
C GLU A 547 -37.00 -20.13 14.26
N PHE A 548 -35.82 -20.70 14.00
CA PHE A 548 -35.63 -21.66 12.92
C PHE A 548 -35.63 -23.09 13.48
N PRO A 549 -36.81 -23.73 13.66
CA PRO A 549 -36.86 -25.17 13.91
C PRO A 549 -36.12 -25.89 12.78
N ALA A 550 -35.58 -27.09 13.06
CA ALA A 550 -35.01 -27.99 12.07
C ALA A 550 -36.12 -28.54 11.17
N ASP A 551 -36.88 -27.64 10.54
CA ASP A 551 -38.00 -27.99 9.72
C ASP A 551 -37.46 -28.51 8.39
N ASP A 552 -37.44 -29.83 8.27
CA ASP A 552 -37.13 -30.53 7.02
C ASP A 552 -38.13 -30.19 5.89
N SER A 553 -39.15 -29.35 6.16
CA SER A 553 -40.02 -28.77 5.14
C SER A 553 -39.34 -27.73 4.23
N LEU A 554 -38.22 -27.12 4.66
CA LEU A 554 -37.47 -26.17 3.85
C LEU A 554 -36.71 -26.88 2.74
N SER A 555 -36.76 -26.31 1.53
CA SER A 555 -35.95 -26.83 0.41
C SER A 555 -34.46 -26.80 0.73
N ASP A 556 -33.73 -27.83 0.32
CA ASP A 556 -32.28 -27.96 0.53
C ASP A 556 -31.48 -26.72 0.11
N ASN A 557 -31.80 -26.11 -1.03
CA ASN A 557 -31.14 -24.89 -1.50
C ASN A 557 -31.25 -23.71 -0.51
N LEU A 558 -32.42 -23.58 0.14
CA LEU A 558 -32.64 -22.53 1.13
C LEU A 558 -31.89 -22.83 2.42
N ARG A 559 -31.88 -24.11 2.85
CA ARG A 559 -31.11 -24.56 4.01
C ARG A 559 -29.61 -24.29 3.81
N VAL A 560 -29.06 -24.59 2.63
CA VAL A 560 -27.66 -24.31 2.27
C VAL A 560 -27.37 -22.82 2.39
N ARG A 561 -28.19 -21.97 1.78
CA ARG A 561 -27.96 -20.51 1.80
C ARG A 561 -28.04 -19.92 3.21
N VAL A 562 -28.97 -20.41 4.04
CA VAL A 562 -29.06 -20.01 5.45
C VAL A 562 -27.80 -20.45 6.22
N ALA A 563 -27.37 -21.70 6.04
CA ALA A 563 -26.16 -22.21 6.66
C ALA A 563 -24.91 -21.40 6.24
N GLU A 564 -24.78 -21.07 4.96
CA GLU A 564 -23.66 -20.28 4.42
C GLU A 564 -23.64 -18.87 5.00
N ASN A 565 -24.80 -18.19 5.06
CA ASN A 565 -24.90 -16.86 5.64
C ASN A 565 -24.54 -16.86 7.13
N LEU A 566 -25.06 -17.84 7.89
CA LEU A 566 -24.73 -18.01 9.31
C LEU A 566 -23.23 -18.28 9.50
N PHE A 567 -22.64 -19.15 8.69
CA PHE A 567 -21.19 -19.41 8.70
C PHE A 567 -20.37 -18.16 8.39
N GLN A 568 -20.72 -17.42 7.33
CA GLN A 568 -20.02 -16.20 6.94
C GLN A 568 -20.07 -15.14 8.05
N TYR A 569 -21.25 -14.94 8.64
CA TYR A 569 -21.43 -14.03 9.78
C TYR A 569 -20.60 -14.47 10.99
N ALA A 570 -20.72 -15.74 11.39
CA ALA A 570 -19.99 -16.31 12.53
C ALA A 570 -18.46 -16.23 12.36
N ASN A 571 -17.96 -16.50 11.14
CA ASN A 571 -16.54 -16.38 10.81
C ASN A 571 -16.07 -14.92 10.82
N ARG A 572 -16.90 -13.97 10.36
CA ARG A 572 -16.58 -12.53 10.36
C ARG A 572 -16.41 -12.00 11.79
N ILE A 573 -17.31 -12.37 12.71
CA ILE A 573 -17.25 -11.91 14.10
C ILE A 573 -16.40 -12.81 15.02
N LYS A 574 -15.85 -13.91 14.48
CA LYS A 574 -15.01 -14.88 15.20
C LYS A 574 -15.65 -15.44 16.47
N ARG A 575 -16.97 -15.68 16.46
CA ARG A 575 -17.70 -16.29 17.60
C ARG A 575 -17.78 -17.81 17.47
N ASP A 576 -17.20 -18.51 18.44
CA ASP A 576 -17.16 -19.97 18.50
C ASP A 576 -18.55 -20.62 18.71
N GLU A 577 -19.42 -19.98 19.50
CA GLU A 577 -20.79 -20.44 19.76
C GLU A 577 -21.63 -20.56 18.49
N LEU A 578 -21.57 -19.56 17.60
CA LEU A 578 -22.32 -19.56 16.34
C LEU A 578 -21.75 -20.56 15.33
N LEU A 579 -20.43 -20.69 15.28
CA LEU A 579 -19.79 -21.74 14.47
C LEU A 579 -20.22 -23.12 14.97
N GLN A 580 -20.24 -23.34 16.30
CA GLN A 580 -20.70 -24.59 16.89
C GLN A 580 -22.17 -24.88 16.56
N PHE A 581 -23.03 -23.85 16.52
CA PHE A 581 -24.42 -24.03 16.12
C PHE A 581 -24.54 -24.55 14.68
N VAL A 582 -23.81 -23.96 13.73
CA VAL A 582 -23.78 -24.43 12.33
C VAL A 582 -23.27 -25.87 12.25
N VAL A 583 -22.24 -26.20 13.03
CA VAL A 583 -21.69 -27.56 13.10
C VAL A 583 -22.74 -28.55 13.60
N VAL A 584 -23.25 -28.39 14.82
CA VAL A 584 -24.20 -29.34 15.44
C VAL A 584 -25.41 -29.61 14.54
N ARG A 585 -25.85 -28.58 13.81
CA ARG A 585 -27.06 -28.66 12.99
C ARG A 585 -26.88 -29.38 11.65
N TYR A 586 -25.74 -29.22 10.99
CA TYR A 586 -25.59 -29.64 9.59
C TYR A 586 -24.47 -30.66 9.36
N ILE A 587 -23.67 -31.00 10.38
CA ILE A 587 -22.50 -31.88 10.22
C ILE A 587 -22.85 -33.33 9.82
N ASP A 588 -24.03 -33.81 10.22
CA ASP A 588 -24.55 -35.14 9.88
C ASP A 588 -25.58 -35.10 8.73
N SER A 589 -25.66 -33.98 8.01
CA SER A 589 -26.55 -33.83 6.86
C SER A 589 -26.17 -34.80 5.73
N SER A 590 -27.17 -35.44 5.12
CA SER A 590 -26.99 -36.21 3.88
C SER A 590 -26.76 -35.31 2.66
N ASN A 591 -27.16 -34.03 2.75
CA ASN A 591 -26.87 -33.03 1.73
C ASN A 591 -25.41 -32.56 1.87
N ILE A 592 -24.62 -32.81 0.81
CA ILE A 592 -23.18 -32.57 0.85
C ILE A 592 -22.81 -31.10 1.00
N GLU A 593 -23.60 -30.17 0.46
CA GLU A 593 -23.36 -28.73 0.57
C GLU A 593 -23.56 -28.26 2.01
N LEU A 594 -24.64 -28.71 2.66
CA LEU A 594 -24.88 -28.43 4.08
C LEU A 594 -23.77 -29.00 4.97
N LYS A 595 -23.39 -30.25 4.72
CA LYS A 595 -22.30 -30.90 5.45
C LYS A 595 -20.99 -30.14 5.26
N LEU A 596 -20.67 -29.72 4.04
CA LEU A 596 -19.49 -28.93 3.73
C LEU A 596 -19.48 -27.58 4.47
N VAL A 597 -20.61 -26.88 4.56
CA VAL A 597 -20.71 -25.63 5.34
C VAL A 597 -20.42 -25.87 6.82
N ALA A 598 -20.96 -26.96 7.40
CA ALA A 598 -20.65 -27.36 8.77
C ALA A 598 -19.16 -27.69 8.95
N VAL A 599 -18.55 -28.42 8.02
CA VAL A 599 -17.11 -28.72 8.06
C VAL A 599 -16.27 -27.43 7.99
N LYS A 600 -16.64 -26.47 7.14
CA LYS A 600 -15.98 -25.14 7.08
C LYS A 600 -16.11 -24.41 8.43
N ALA A 601 -17.30 -24.43 9.05
CA ALA A 601 -17.51 -23.84 10.36
C ALA A 601 -16.65 -24.50 11.45
N MET A 602 -16.59 -25.83 11.43
CA MET A 602 -15.78 -26.62 12.37
C MET A 602 -14.29 -26.35 12.23
N PHE A 603 -13.78 -26.27 10.99
CA PHE A 603 -12.40 -25.90 10.70
C PHE A 603 -12.05 -24.50 11.21
N VAL A 604 -12.89 -23.50 10.94
CA VAL A 604 -12.68 -22.13 11.43
C VAL A 604 -12.71 -22.08 12.95
N LYS A 605 -13.64 -22.81 13.59
CA LYS A 605 -13.70 -22.91 15.05
C LYS A 605 -12.41 -23.50 15.61
N ALA A 606 -11.92 -24.61 15.03
CA ALA A 606 -10.65 -25.22 15.42
C ALA A 606 -9.47 -24.24 15.27
N GLN A 607 -9.45 -23.43 14.21
CA GLN A 607 -8.43 -22.40 14.02
C GLN A 607 -8.47 -21.33 15.12
N ILE A 608 -9.65 -20.80 15.44
CA ILE A 608 -9.83 -19.81 16.51
C ILE A 608 -9.35 -20.38 17.85
N MET A 609 -9.71 -21.63 18.16
CA MET A 609 -9.27 -22.30 19.39
C MET A 609 -7.75 -22.54 19.41
N ALA A 610 -7.18 -23.00 18.30
CA ALA A 610 -5.74 -23.24 18.20
C ALA A 610 -4.91 -21.95 18.35
N GLU A 611 -5.41 -20.82 17.85
CA GLU A 611 -4.77 -19.50 17.99
C GLU A 611 -4.96 -18.92 19.39
N ARG A 612 -6.19 -18.91 19.92
CA ARG A 612 -6.54 -18.33 21.23
C ARG A 612 -5.91 -19.10 22.38
N ASP A 613 -6.12 -20.41 22.38
CA ASP A 613 -5.77 -21.28 23.50
C ASP A 613 -4.41 -21.94 23.29
N ARG A 614 -3.74 -21.62 22.18
CA ARG A 614 -2.48 -22.23 21.77
C ARG A 614 -2.59 -23.76 21.83
N CYS A 615 -3.60 -24.34 21.21
CA CYS A 615 -3.85 -25.79 21.27
C CYS A 615 -3.99 -26.39 19.85
N PRO A 616 -2.90 -26.89 19.23
CA PRO A 616 -2.96 -27.53 17.91
C PRO A 616 -3.90 -28.75 17.86
N GLU A 617 -4.18 -29.38 19.01
CA GLU A 617 -5.12 -30.48 19.17
C GLU A 617 -6.57 -30.10 18.86
N ALA A 618 -6.91 -28.81 18.83
CA ALA A 618 -8.23 -28.33 18.43
C ALA A 618 -8.64 -28.80 17.02
N TYR A 619 -7.67 -29.17 16.17
CA TYR A 619 -7.92 -29.71 14.84
C TYR A 619 -8.24 -31.21 14.80
N ASN A 620 -8.00 -31.98 15.88
CA ASN A 620 -8.18 -33.44 15.89
C ASN A 620 -9.58 -33.85 15.43
N GLU A 621 -10.61 -33.16 15.92
CA GLU A 621 -12.00 -33.50 15.60
C GLU A 621 -12.32 -33.33 14.11
N VAL A 622 -11.71 -32.35 13.43
CA VAL A 622 -11.86 -32.16 11.98
C VAL A 622 -11.11 -33.24 11.22
N ILE A 623 -9.91 -33.60 11.67
CA ILE A 623 -9.06 -34.60 11.02
C ILE A 623 -9.68 -35.99 11.14
N ASP A 624 -9.98 -36.44 12.36
CA ASP A 624 -10.47 -37.78 12.66
C ASP A 624 -11.81 -38.08 11.95
N ARG A 625 -12.67 -37.06 11.83
CA ARG A 625 -14.01 -37.23 11.24
C ARG A 625 -14.01 -37.17 9.72
N PHE A 626 -13.09 -36.42 9.11
CA PHE A 626 -13.19 -36.06 7.69
C PHE A 626 -12.00 -36.47 6.82
N CYS A 627 -10.96 -37.10 7.38
CA CYS A 627 -9.79 -37.54 6.60
C CYS A 627 -10.13 -38.54 5.49
N ALA A 628 -11.16 -39.36 5.68
CA ALA A 628 -11.60 -40.39 4.73
C ALA A 628 -13.00 -40.11 4.13
N ASP A 629 -13.45 -38.85 4.13
CA ASP A 629 -14.76 -38.49 3.58
C ASP A 629 -14.85 -38.73 2.07
N ALA A 630 -16.01 -39.12 1.54
CA ALA A 630 -16.17 -39.34 0.10
C ALA A 630 -16.02 -38.05 -0.72
N CYS A 631 -16.27 -36.88 -0.14
CA CYS A 631 -16.17 -35.59 -0.81
C CYS A 631 -14.77 -34.98 -0.70
N ASP A 632 -14.18 -34.68 -1.86
CA ASP A 632 -12.84 -34.10 -1.99
C ASP A 632 -12.69 -32.75 -1.27
N GLU A 633 -13.72 -31.88 -1.32
CA GLU A 633 -13.67 -30.59 -0.63
C GLU A 633 -13.68 -30.74 0.90
N ILE A 634 -14.35 -31.76 1.43
CA ILE A 634 -14.35 -32.07 2.85
C ILE A 634 -12.99 -32.63 3.27
N ARG A 635 -12.44 -33.59 2.51
CA ARG A 635 -11.07 -34.11 2.74
C ARG A 635 -10.03 -33.00 2.65
N LEU A 636 -10.18 -32.02 1.77
CA LEU A 636 -9.31 -30.86 1.69
C LEU A 636 -9.31 -30.05 3.00
N ARG A 637 -10.47 -29.86 3.64
CA ARG A 637 -10.53 -29.19 4.96
C ARG A 637 -9.84 -30.01 6.04
N ALA A 638 -9.96 -31.33 6.02
CA ALA A 638 -9.22 -32.22 6.93
C ALA A 638 -7.69 -32.13 6.69
N ALA A 639 -7.25 -32.11 5.44
CA ALA A 639 -5.83 -31.99 5.09
C ALA A 639 -5.25 -30.62 5.52
N MET A 640 -5.98 -29.53 5.31
CA MET A 640 -5.61 -28.20 5.82
C MET A 640 -5.53 -28.17 7.36
N ALA A 641 -6.47 -28.83 8.04
CA ALA A 641 -6.46 -28.95 9.51
C ALA A 641 -5.22 -29.71 10.00
N ALA A 642 -4.92 -30.85 9.39
CA ALA A 642 -3.74 -31.67 9.71
C ALA A 642 -2.43 -30.92 9.45
N PHE A 643 -2.34 -30.19 8.34
CA PHE A 643 -1.19 -29.33 8.04
C PHE A 643 -1.01 -28.21 9.08
N ASN A 644 -2.10 -27.49 9.42
CA ASN A 644 -2.06 -26.40 10.40
C ASN A 644 -1.68 -26.91 11.79
N GLN A 645 -2.19 -28.07 12.17
CA GLN A 645 -1.82 -28.76 13.40
C GLN A 645 -0.33 -29.10 13.43
N ALA A 646 0.19 -29.72 12.37
CA ALA A 646 1.60 -30.08 12.27
C ALA A 646 2.52 -28.86 12.34
N ASN A 647 2.15 -27.75 11.70
CA ASN A 647 2.86 -26.49 11.81
C ASN A 647 2.81 -25.91 13.24
N GLY A 648 1.68 -26.06 13.92
CA GLY A 648 1.51 -25.70 15.33
C GLY A 648 2.46 -26.49 16.26
N PHE A 649 2.59 -27.80 16.04
CA PHE A 649 3.51 -28.65 16.81
C PHE A 649 4.98 -28.38 16.48
N SER A 650 5.32 -28.19 15.20
CA SER A 650 6.69 -27.91 14.77
C SER A 650 7.23 -26.61 15.37
N LYS A 651 6.42 -25.54 15.45
CA LYS A 651 6.83 -24.28 16.09
C LYS A 651 7.14 -24.40 17.59
N ARG A 652 6.76 -25.51 18.22
CA ARG A 652 6.92 -25.77 19.66
C ARG A 652 7.86 -26.92 19.95
N ASP A 653 8.46 -27.51 18.92
CA ASP A 653 9.24 -28.74 18.99
C ASP A 653 8.54 -29.88 19.76
N SER A 654 7.19 -29.92 19.74
CA SER A 654 6.40 -30.81 20.61
C SER A 654 6.03 -32.14 19.95
N ASP A 655 5.96 -32.21 18.62
CA ASP A 655 5.78 -33.45 17.86
C ASP A 655 6.52 -33.35 16.51
N PRO A 656 7.75 -33.90 16.40
CA PRO A 656 8.52 -33.86 15.16
C PRO A 656 7.93 -34.74 14.04
N ASP A 657 7.03 -35.67 14.38
CA ASP A 657 6.39 -36.60 13.43
C ASP A 657 5.02 -36.10 12.95
N ALA A 658 4.56 -34.94 13.41
CA ALA A 658 3.25 -34.42 13.03
C ALA A 658 3.09 -34.26 11.50
N TYR A 659 4.14 -33.82 10.79
CA TYR A 659 4.11 -33.74 9.33
C TYR A 659 4.09 -35.12 8.65
N ASN A 660 4.76 -36.14 9.23
CA ASN A 660 4.71 -37.51 8.70
C ASN A 660 3.27 -38.05 8.66
N LYS A 661 2.49 -37.78 9.72
CA LYS A 661 1.08 -38.16 9.79
C LYS A 661 0.27 -37.53 8.65
N VAL A 662 0.51 -36.25 8.31
CA VAL A 662 -0.17 -35.59 7.17
C VAL A 662 0.16 -36.30 5.85
N ILE A 663 1.44 -36.64 5.64
CA ILE A 663 1.92 -37.31 4.43
C ILE A 663 1.31 -38.70 4.30
N GLU A 664 1.29 -39.48 5.38
CA GLU A 664 0.72 -40.84 5.39
C GLU A 664 -0.79 -40.84 5.13
N MET A 665 -1.51 -39.86 5.70
CA MET A 665 -2.97 -39.76 5.52
C MET A 665 -3.37 -39.26 4.12
N PHE A 666 -2.68 -38.24 3.60
CA PHE A 666 -3.16 -37.48 2.43
C PHE A 666 -2.24 -37.56 1.21
N GLY A 667 -1.05 -38.16 1.32
CA GLY A 667 -0.05 -38.19 0.25
C GLY A 667 -0.50 -38.94 -1.02
N ASN A 668 -1.39 -39.92 -0.87
CA ASN A 668 -1.93 -40.73 -1.97
C ASN A 668 -3.43 -40.44 -2.25
N ASP A 669 -3.95 -39.29 -1.80
CA ASP A 669 -5.36 -38.94 -2.04
C ASP A 669 -5.66 -38.82 -3.55
N VAL A 670 -6.88 -39.14 -3.98
CA VAL A 670 -7.27 -39.00 -5.40
C VAL A 670 -7.34 -37.53 -5.83
N CYS A 671 -7.69 -36.63 -4.90
CA CYS A 671 -7.77 -35.20 -5.15
C CYS A 671 -6.39 -34.54 -5.10
N ASP A 672 -6.07 -33.81 -6.18
CA ASP A 672 -4.84 -33.03 -6.34
C ASP A 672 -4.64 -31.97 -5.25
N LYS A 673 -5.69 -31.23 -4.87
CA LYS A 673 -5.64 -30.20 -3.83
C LYS A 673 -5.32 -30.80 -2.45
N VAL A 674 -5.78 -32.03 -2.19
CA VAL A 674 -5.49 -32.75 -0.94
C VAL A 674 -4.02 -33.20 -0.94
N ARG A 675 -3.55 -33.83 -2.03
CA ARG A 675 -2.13 -34.21 -2.18
C ARG A 675 -1.20 -32.99 -2.11
N HIS A 676 -1.63 -31.82 -2.60
CA HIS A 676 -0.87 -30.58 -2.48
C HIS A 676 -0.62 -30.17 -1.03
N GLN A 677 -1.61 -30.31 -0.14
CA GLN A 677 -1.40 -30.06 1.29
C GLN A 677 -0.39 -31.04 1.90
N ALA A 678 -0.42 -32.31 1.49
CA ALA A 678 0.56 -33.32 1.91
C ALA A 678 1.98 -33.01 1.40
N ALA A 679 2.11 -32.54 0.16
CA ALA A 679 3.39 -32.13 -0.41
C ALA A 679 3.96 -30.89 0.29
N MET A 680 3.11 -29.91 0.64
CA MET A 680 3.51 -28.76 1.46
C MET A 680 3.96 -29.16 2.86
N ALA A 681 3.26 -30.11 3.49
CA ALA A 681 3.67 -30.68 4.78
C ALA A 681 5.05 -31.33 4.70
N ALA A 682 5.28 -32.17 3.68
CA ALA A 682 6.55 -32.84 3.45
C ALA A 682 7.69 -31.87 3.19
N PHE A 683 7.47 -30.83 2.38
CA PHE A 683 8.44 -29.77 2.14
C PHE A 683 8.80 -29.01 3.41
N ASN A 684 7.81 -28.60 4.20
CA ASN A 684 8.05 -27.86 5.45
C ASN A 684 8.82 -28.70 6.48
N GLN A 685 8.50 -29.99 6.57
CA GLN A 685 9.24 -30.93 7.42
C GLN A 685 10.71 -31.02 6.98
N ALA A 686 10.95 -31.25 5.68
CA ALA A 686 12.29 -31.36 5.13
C ALA A 686 13.11 -30.08 5.33
N ASN A 687 12.50 -28.91 5.13
CA ASN A 687 13.14 -27.62 5.37
C ASN A 687 13.46 -27.38 6.85
N GLY A 688 12.60 -27.85 7.76
CA GLY A 688 12.85 -27.85 9.21
C GLY A 688 14.09 -28.67 9.56
N PHE A 689 14.15 -29.93 9.10
CA PHE A 689 15.31 -30.81 9.32
C PHE A 689 16.59 -30.28 8.66
N ALA A 690 16.51 -29.80 7.42
CA ALA A 690 17.66 -29.25 6.70
C ALA A 690 18.26 -28.02 7.43
N LYS A 691 17.43 -27.18 8.06
CA LYS A 691 17.91 -26.03 8.84
C LYS A 691 18.49 -26.42 10.20
N ARG A 692 17.88 -27.38 10.90
CA ARG A 692 18.29 -27.77 12.25
C ARG A 692 19.50 -28.71 12.23
N ASP A 693 19.44 -29.72 11.37
CA ASP A 693 20.35 -30.86 11.38
C ASP A 693 21.34 -30.81 10.19
N SER A 694 21.24 -29.79 9.32
CA SER A 694 22.09 -29.63 8.13
C SER A 694 22.12 -30.86 7.22
N ASP A 695 21.02 -31.63 7.19
CA ASP A 695 20.88 -32.85 6.40
C ASP A 695 20.07 -32.59 5.11
N PRO A 696 20.72 -32.56 3.93
CA PRO A 696 20.04 -32.42 2.66
C PRO A 696 19.18 -33.64 2.29
N LEU A 697 19.39 -34.80 2.91
CA LEU A 697 18.64 -36.03 2.61
C LEU A 697 17.19 -35.96 3.11
N ALA A 698 16.87 -35.02 4.00
CA ALA A 698 15.50 -34.78 4.48
C ALA A 698 14.50 -34.51 3.34
N TYR A 699 14.96 -33.97 2.21
CA TYR A 699 14.12 -33.72 1.03
C TYR A 699 13.84 -34.97 0.18
N ASN A 700 14.60 -36.06 0.31
CA ASN A 700 14.42 -37.26 -0.52
C ASN A 700 13.00 -37.83 -0.42
N LYS A 701 12.42 -37.83 0.79
CA LYS A 701 11.06 -38.33 1.00
C LYS A 701 10.04 -37.54 0.17
N VAL A 702 10.19 -36.22 0.05
CA VAL A 702 9.31 -35.37 -0.78
C VAL A 702 9.47 -35.76 -2.25
N ILE A 703 10.71 -35.88 -2.71
CA ILE A 703 11.07 -36.19 -4.09
C ILE A 703 10.55 -37.57 -4.52
N GLU A 704 10.75 -38.58 -3.67
CA GLU A 704 10.32 -39.95 -3.92
C GLU A 704 8.79 -40.09 -3.89
N THR A 705 8.11 -39.35 -3.01
CA THR A 705 6.65 -39.47 -2.84
C THR A 705 5.88 -38.72 -3.91
N PHE A 706 6.32 -37.51 -4.27
CA PHE A 706 5.53 -36.56 -5.08
C PHE A 706 6.17 -36.20 -6.43
N GLY A 707 7.38 -36.69 -6.74
CA GLY A 707 8.15 -36.29 -7.92
C GLY A 707 7.50 -36.57 -9.26
N ASN A 708 6.66 -37.61 -9.32
CA ASN A 708 5.95 -38.03 -10.53
C ASN A 708 4.43 -37.75 -10.46
N ASP A 709 3.98 -36.82 -9.61
CA ASP A 709 2.56 -36.51 -9.51
C ASP A 709 2.01 -35.92 -10.82
N VAL A 710 0.77 -36.24 -11.16
CA VAL A 710 0.10 -35.69 -12.35
C VAL A 710 -0.24 -34.20 -12.21
N CYS A 711 -0.36 -33.69 -10.98
CA CYS A 711 -0.70 -32.30 -10.71
C CYS A 711 0.54 -31.39 -10.67
N ASP A 712 0.47 -30.30 -11.44
CA ASP A 712 1.53 -29.30 -11.56
C ASP A 712 1.87 -28.66 -10.20
N GLU A 713 0.87 -28.33 -9.37
CA GLU A 713 1.09 -27.73 -8.04
C GLU A 713 1.81 -28.67 -7.08
N VAL A 714 1.59 -29.99 -7.19
CA VAL A 714 2.28 -31.01 -6.37
C VAL A 714 3.71 -31.19 -6.87
N ARG A 715 3.92 -31.31 -8.19
CA ARG A 715 5.26 -31.38 -8.78
C ARG A 715 6.07 -30.11 -8.48
N HIS A 716 5.44 -28.94 -8.46
CA HIS A 716 6.10 -27.68 -8.12
C HIS A 716 6.67 -27.68 -6.69
N GLN A 717 5.92 -28.17 -5.70
CA GLN A 717 6.44 -28.34 -4.34
C GLN A 717 7.63 -29.31 -4.30
N THR A 718 7.61 -30.33 -5.15
CA THR A 718 8.70 -31.30 -5.26
C THR A 718 9.95 -30.71 -5.93
N ALA A 719 9.78 -29.90 -6.97
CA ALA A 719 10.87 -29.15 -7.59
C ALA A 719 11.52 -28.20 -6.57
N MET A 720 10.71 -27.50 -5.76
CA MET A 720 11.22 -26.66 -4.65
C MET A 720 11.99 -27.47 -3.60
N ALA A 721 11.52 -28.67 -3.26
CA ALA A 721 12.23 -29.57 -2.35
C ALA A 721 13.59 -30.02 -2.93
N ALA A 722 13.61 -30.42 -4.19
CA ALA A 722 14.83 -30.83 -4.90
C ALA A 722 15.83 -29.67 -5.04
N LEU A 723 15.36 -28.44 -5.26
CA LEU A 723 16.20 -27.24 -5.23
C LEU A 723 16.73 -26.95 -3.82
N GLY A 724 15.90 -27.08 -2.79
CA GLY A 724 16.32 -26.97 -1.40
C GLY A 724 17.43 -27.96 -1.05
N GLN A 725 17.31 -29.20 -1.52
CA GLN A 725 18.35 -30.23 -1.40
C GLN A 725 19.62 -29.83 -2.14
N ALA A 726 19.53 -29.46 -3.42
CA ALA A 726 20.67 -29.07 -4.22
C ALA A 726 21.42 -27.88 -3.61
N ASN A 727 20.69 -26.86 -3.14
CA ASN A 727 21.23 -25.72 -2.41
C ASN A 727 21.98 -26.13 -1.14
N ALA A 728 21.40 -27.04 -0.34
CA ALA A 728 22.02 -27.50 0.90
C ALA A 728 23.30 -28.31 0.64
N ILE A 729 23.31 -29.18 -0.37
CA ILE A 729 24.50 -29.94 -0.80
C ILE A 729 25.56 -29.00 -1.37
N ALA A 730 25.20 -28.14 -2.32
CA ALA A 730 26.13 -27.20 -2.94
C ALA A 730 26.77 -26.27 -1.91
N LYS A 731 26.00 -25.80 -0.92
CA LYS A 731 26.53 -24.97 0.17
C LYS A 731 27.47 -25.73 1.09
N ARG A 732 27.18 -26.99 1.43
CA ARG A 732 27.98 -27.81 2.35
C ARG A 732 29.25 -28.33 1.68
N ASP A 733 29.11 -28.87 0.48
CA ASP A 733 30.16 -29.65 -0.19
C ASP A 733 30.88 -28.84 -1.29
N ARG A 734 30.41 -27.60 -1.56
CA ARG A 734 30.88 -26.75 -2.68
C ARG A 734 30.82 -27.46 -4.03
N ASP A 735 29.87 -28.38 -4.20
CA ASP A 735 29.71 -29.16 -5.42
C ASP A 735 28.49 -28.65 -6.24
N PRO A 736 28.72 -27.94 -7.36
CA PRO A 736 27.63 -27.49 -8.24
C PRO A 736 26.88 -28.65 -8.91
N ARG A 737 27.45 -29.87 -8.95
CA ARG A 737 26.79 -31.04 -9.56
C ARG A 737 25.54 -31.46 -8.80
N ALA A 738 25.34 -30.96 -7.58
CA ALA A 738 24.10 -31.13 -6.82
C ALA A 738 22.85 -30.68 -7.60
N TYR A 739 22.98 -29.70 -8.50
CA TYR A 739 21.85 -29.22 -9.31
C TYR A 739 21.56 -30.12 -10.52
N ASN A 740 22.48 -30.98 -10.97
CA ASN A 740 22.26 -31.83 -12.15
C ASN A 740 21.04 -32.73 -11.96
N LYS A 741 20.91 -33.35 -10.77
CA LYS A 741 19.82 -34.28 -10.48
C LYS A 741 18.45 -33.60 -10.56
N VAL A 742 18.32 -32.37 -10.05
CA VAL A 742 17.04 -31.64 -10.10
C VAL A 742 16.75 -31.13 -11.52
N ILE A 743 17.77 -30.67 -12.25
CA ILE A 743 17.63 -30.23 -13.64
C ILE A 743 17.20 -31.41 -14.51
N GLU A 744 17.88 -32.55 -14.44
CA GLU A 744 17.55 -33.76 -15.21
C GLU A 744 16.13 -34.28 -14.91
N MET A 745 15.68 -34.13 -13.66
CA MET A 745 14.36 -34.62 -13.24
C MET A 745 13.21 -33.74 -13.76
N PHE A 746 13.43 -32.43 -13.92
CA PHE A 746 12.35 -31.47 -14.20
C PHE A 746 12.56 -30.60 -15.45
N CYS A 747 13.65 -30.79 -16.21
CA CYS A 747 13.93 -29.97 -17.41
C CYS A 747 12.87 -30.10 -18.49
N ASP A 748 12.17 -31.24 -18.54
CA ASP A 748 11.14 -31.53 -19.54
C ASP A 748 9.72 -31.31 -18.99
N ASP A 749 9.56 -30.74 -17.79
CA ASP A 749 8.24 -30.50 -17.20
C ASP A 749 7.49 -29.38 -17.95
N VAL A 750 6.20 -29.57 -18.23
CA VAL A 750 5.41 -28.56 -18.97
C VAL A 750 4.97 -27.37 -18.11
N CYS A 751 5.09 -27.45 -16.78
CA CYS A 751 4.63 -26.41 -15.88
C CYS A 751 5.54 -25.16 -15.94
N PRO A 752 5.01 -23.96 -16.26
CA PRO A 752 5.82 -22.74 -16.36
C PRO A 752 6.57 -22.39 -15.07
N LYS A 753 5.99 -22.66 -13.89
CA LYS A 753 6.64 -22.41 -12.59
C LYS A 753 7.84 -23.33 -12.37
N ILE A 754 7.73 -24.60 -12.77
CA ILE A 754 8.84 -25.56 -12.66
C ILE A 754 9.93 -25.21 -13.66
N GLN A 755 9.57 -24.80 -14.88
CA GLN A 755 10.51 -24.33 -15.89
C GLN A 755 11.30 -23.09 -15.44
N ALA A 756 10.62 -22.12 -14.82
CA ALA A 756 11.29 -20.97 -14.20
C ALA A 756 12.27 -21.41 -13.11
N ASN A 757 11.85 -22.30 -12.20
CA ASN A 757 12.72 -22.86 -11.17
C ASN A 757 13.93 -23.61 -11.76
N MET A 758 13.78 -24.31 -12.89
CA MET A 758 14.88 -25.04 -13.54
C MET A 758 15.86 -24.10 -14.24
N ARG A 759 15.35 -23.01 -14.82
CA ARG A 759 16.17 -21.91 -15.33
C ARG A 759 17.04 -21.34 -14.21
N ASP A 760 16.43 -21.00 -13.07
CA ASP A 760 17.15 -20.51 -11.90
C ASP A 760 18.19 -21.53 -11.39
N ALA A 761 17.81 -22.82 -11.33
CA ALA A 761 18.70 -23.90 -10.93
C ALA A 761 19.97 -23.98 -11.81
N ARG A 762 19.81 -23.84 -13.12
CA ARG A 762 20.92 -23.88 -14.09
C ARG A 762 21.82 -22.64 -13.93
N ALA A 763 21.24 -21.46 -13.72
CA ALA A 763 22.01 -20.24 -13.45
C ALA A 763 22.81 -20.35 -12.14
N VAL A 764 22.17 -20.81 -11.07
CA VAL A 764 22.80 -21.02 -9.76
C VAL A 764 23.88 -22.10 -9.82
N ARG A 765 23.69 -23.16 -10.62
CA ARG A 765 24.71 -24.19 -10.88
C ARG A 765 25.99 -23.58 -11.44
N ILE A 766 25.89 -22.67 -12.42
CA ILE A 766 27.06 -21.98 -12.98
C ILE A 766 27.73 -21.11 -11.91
N GLY A 767 26.94 -20.35 -11.14
CA GLY A 767 27.46 -19.54 -10.03
C GLY A 767 28.23 -20.36 -8.99
N TRP A 768 27.72 -21.53 -8.60
CA TRP A 768 28.45 -22.43 -7.69
C TRP A 768 29.68 -23.06 -8.34
N SER A 769 29.66 -23.39 -9.64
CA SER A 769 30.86 -23.87 -10.36
C SER A 769 31.98 -22.84 -10.33
N VAL A 770 31.62 -21.57 -10.45
CA VAL A 770 32.55 -20.46 -10.32
C VAL A 770 33.09 -20.34 -8.88
N VAL A 771 32.23 -20.37 -7.86
CA VAL A 771 32.63 -20.33 -6.44
C VAL A 771 33.53 -21.52 -6.07
N ALA A 772 33.29 -22.69 -6.68
CA ALA A 772 34.10 -23.89 -6.50
C ALA A 772 35.39 -23.90 -7.33
N GLN A 773 35.70 -22.82 -8.06
CA GLN A 773 36.85 -22.71 -8.98
C GLN A 773 36.86 -23.77 -10.10
N GLN A 774 35.68 -24.28 -10.48
CA GLN A 774 35.49 -25.26 -11.55
C GLN A 774 35.13 -24.55 -12.88
N TYR A 775 35.97 -23.63 -13.34
CA TYR A 775 35.66 -22.72 -14.45
C TYR A 775 35.37 -23.41 -15.79
N SER A 776 36.10 -24.48 -16.11
CA SER A 776 35.82 -25.30 -17.31
C SER A 776 34.43 -25.92 -17.27
N GLN A 777 33.96 -26.29 -16.07
CA GLN A 777 32.63 -26.84 -15.85
C GLN A 777 31.57 -25.74 -15.86
N ALA A 778 31.88 -24.56 -15.30
CA ALA A 778 31.03 -23.38 -15.36
C ALA A 778 30.74 -22.97 -16.82
N ILE A 779 31.75 -22.92 -17.68
CA ILE A 779 31.57 -22.60 -19.11
C ILE A 779 30.69 -23.62 -19.78
N LYS A 780 30.99 -24.91 -19.60
CA LYS A 780 30.18 -25.97 -20.19
C LYS A 780 28.71 -25.82 -19.81
N PHE A 781 28.43 -25.57 -18.54
CA PHE A 781 27.06 -25.36 -18.05
C PHE A 781 26.42 -24.08 -18.57
N ALA A 782 27.21 -23.07 -18.89
CA ALA A 782 26.71 -21.83 -19.42
C ALA A 782 26.47 -21.87 -20.93
N ASP A 783 27.29 -22.60 -21.67
CA ASP A 783 27.02 -22.97 -23.06
C ASP A 783 25.71 -23.77 -23.16
N GLU A 784 25.51 -24.76 -22.27
CA GLU A 784 24.24 -25.50 -22.14
C GLU A 784 23.05 -24.56 -21.84
N TYR A 785 23.23 -23.59 -20.94
CA TYR A 785 22.20 -22.61 -20.60
C TYR A 785 21.84 -21.72 -21.80
N LEU A 786 22.85 -21.19 -22.49
CA LEU A 786 22.66 -20.31 -23.64
C LEU A 786 21.98 -21.03 -24.80
N VAL A 787 22.32 -22.29 -25.06
CA VAL A 787 21.66 -23.08 -26.13
C VAL A 787 20.15 -23.23 -25.85
N ASP A 788 19.77 -23.46 -24.60
CA ASP A 788 18.38 -23.73 -24.23
C ASP A 788 17.54 -22.45 -24.02
N TYR A 789 18.17 -21.30 -23.74
CA TYR A 789 17.47 -20.07 -23.34
C TYR A 789 17.92 -18.78 -24.05
N ALA A 790 18.67 -18.86 -25.16
CA ALA A 790 19.20 -17.70 -25.91
C ALA A 790 18.14 -16.65 -26.33
N SER A 791 16.85 -17.01 -26.37
CA SER A 791 15.78 -16.06 -26.71
C SER A 791 15.12 -15.38 -25.49
N ASP A 792 15.30 -15.90 -24.27
CA ASP A 792 14.32 -15.69 -23.19
C ASP A 792 14.86 -15.12 -21.86
N CYS A 793 16.17 -14.86 -21.68
CA CYS A 793 16.69 -14.35 -20.39
C CYS A 793 18.14 -13.77 -20.41
N VAL A 794 18.35 -12.57 -19.83
CA VAL A 794 19.68 -11.91 -19.71
C VAL A 794 20.50 -12.42 -18.52
N ASP A 795 19.86 -12.86 -17.42
CA ASP A 795 20.56 -13.31 -16.20
C ASP A 795 21.55 -14.47 -16.44
N GLY A 796 21.20 -15.44 -17.28
CA GLY A 796 22.12 -16.52 -17.60
C GLY A 796 23.16 -16.18 -18.68
N SER A 797 22.93 -15.11 -19.45
CA SER A 797 23.90 -14.57 -20.41
C SER A 797 25.06 -13.87 -19.70
N VAL A 798 24.76 -13.15 -18.62
CA VAL A 798 25.74 -12.57 -17.68
C VAL A 798 26.58 -13.68 -17.04
N VAL A 799 25.93 -14.69 -16.49
CA VAL A 799 26.61 -15.80 -15.81
C VAL A 799 27.46 -16.66 -16.78
N ALA A 800 27.02 -16.82 -18.03
CA ALA A 800 27.80 -17.45 -19.09
C ALA A 800 29.02 -16.64 -19.52
N PHE A 801 28.86 -15.34 -19.62
CA PHE A 801 29.95 -14.42 -19.91
C PHE A 801 31.01 -14.41 -18.80
N LEU A 802 30.60 -14.43 -17.52
CA LEU A 802 31.53 -14.52 -16.38
C LEU A 802 32.28 -15.85 -16.35
N ALA A 803 31.59 -16.95 -16.65
CA ALA A 803 32.23 -18.26 -16.77
C ALA A 803 33.26 -18.29 -17.91
N TRP A 804 32.92 -17.72 -19.08
CA TRP A 804 33.80 -17.58 -20.24
C TRP A 804 35.08 -16.79 -19.91
N LEU A 805 34.94 -15.68 -19.21
CA LEU A 805 36.03 -14.80 -18.78
C LEU A 805 37.07 -15.49 -17.89
N ALA A 806 36.61 -16.34 -16.98
CA ALA A 806 37.47 -16.98 -15.99
C ALA A 806 38.38 -18.09 -16.57
N ASN A 807 38.16 -18.56 -17.80
CA ASN A 807 38.88 -19.70 -18.38
C ASN A 807 40.02 -19.32 -19.34
N ARG A 808 40.22 -18.03 -19.64
CA ARG A 808 41.23 -17.65 -20.65
C ARG A 808 42.65 -17.55 -20.12
N THR A 809 42.88 -17.20 -18.85
CA THR A 809 44.23 -17.12 -18.26
C THR A 809 44.23 -17.30 -16.74
N GLN A 810 45.36 -17.79 -16.20
CA GLN A 810 45.59 -17.93 -14.75
C GLN A 810 45.54 -16.58 -14.01
N ASP A 811 45.83 -15.47 -14.71
CA ASP A 811 45.74 -14.10 -14.21
C ASP A 811 44.29 -13.58 -14.15
N ASN A 812 43.45 -13.92 -15.14
CA ASN A 812 42.02 -13.56 -15.12
C ASN A 812 41.27 -14.32 -14.02
N GLN A 813 41.71 -15.54 -13.69
CA GLN A 813 41.18 -16.33 -12.59
C GLN A 813 41.41 -15.63 -11.22
N LEU A 814 42.62 -15.13 -10.98
CA LEU A 814 42.98 -14.43 -9.73
C LEU A 814 42.28 -13.06 -9.59
N ARG A 815 42.03 -12.38 -10.72
CA ARG A 815 41.27 -11.12 -10.77
C ARG A 815 39.79 -11.33 -10.54
N TYR A 816 39.21 -12.34 -11.17
CA TYR A 816 37.84 -12.73 -10.97
C TYR A 816 37.58 -13.12 -9.50
N GLU A 817 38.50 -13.88 -8.88
CA GLU A 817 38.44 -14.21 -7.45
C GLU A 817 38.44 -12.98 -6.55
N LYS A 818 39.28 -11.98 -6.84
CA LYS A 818 39.29 -10.71 -6.10
C LYS A 818 38.00 -9.92 -6.26
N ILE A 819 37.40 -9.95 -7.45
CA ILE A 819 36.17 -9.21 -7.74
C ILE A 819 34.96 -9.87 -7.06
N VAL A 820 34.82 -11.20 -7.16
CA VAL A 820 33.74 -11.93 -6.46
C VAL A 820 33.89 -11.84 -4.94
N GLN A 821 35.12 -11.93 -4.41
CA GLN A 821 35.37 -11.76 -2.98
C GLN A 821 35.12 -10.31 -2.52
N GLY A 822 35.41 -9.32 -3.36
CA GLY A 822 35.18 -7.90 -3.09
C GLY A 822 33.69 -7.53 -3.10
N LEU A 823 32.90 -8.12 -3.99
CA LEU A 823 31.47 -7.81 -4.14
C LEU A 823 30.58 -8.51 -3.10
N GLY A 824 31.02 -9.63 -2.51
CA GLY A 824 30.32 -10.31 -1.40
C GLY A 824 28.91 -10.84 -1.70
N LYS A 825 28.47 -10.82 -2.96
CA LYS A 825 27.14 -11.24 -3.45
C LYS A 825 27.27 -12.41 -4.44
N GLN A 826 26.21 -13.21 -4.57
CA GLN A 826 26.14 -14.22 -5.63
C GLN A 826 26.07 -13.53 -7.02
N PRO A 827 26.71 -14.09 -8.07
CA PRO A 827 26.69 -13.51 -9.42
C PRO A 827 25.29 -13.26 -10.00
N THR A 828 24.29 -14.01 -9.55
CA THR A 828 22.87 -13.85 -9.91
C THR A 828 22.22 -12.58 -9.35
N HIS A 829 22.98 -11.71 -8.68
CA HIS A 829 22.49 -10.48 -8.06
C HIS A 829 23.33 -9.25 -8.41
N TRP A 830 24.14 -9.35 -9.48
CA TRP A 830 24.96 -8.23 -9.97
C TRP A 830 24.09 -7.26 -10.78
N THR A 831 24.34 -5.96 -10.63
CA THR A 831 23.71 -4.93 -11.48
C THR A 831 24.44 -4.80 -12.82
N PHE A 832 23.79 -4.19 -13.82
CA PHE A 832 24.39 -3.94 -15.13
C PHE A 832 25.63 -3.04 -15.02
N ASP A 833 25.64 -2.09 -14.08
CA ASP A 833 26.79 -1.20 -13.81
C ASP A 833 27.96 -1.97 -13.18
N GLU A 834 27.70 -2.86 -12.22
CA GLU A 834 28.72 -3.75 -11.62
C GLU A 834 29.33 -4.67 -12.71
N PHE A 835 28.53 -5.07 -13.70
CA PHE A 835 28.98 -5.86 -14.85
C PHE A 835 29.79 -5.02 -15.86
N ALA A 836 29.39 -3.77 -16.12
CA ALA A 836 30.11 -2.84 -16.98
C ALA A 836 31.48 -2.46 -16.41
N GLU A 837 31.57 -2.22 -15.10
CA GLU A 837 32.85 -1.98 -14.40
C GLU A 837 33.79 -3.18 -14.48
N LEU A 838 33.25 -4.40 -14.35
CA LEU A 838 34.04 -5.60 -14.58
C LEU A 838 34.61 -5.59 -16.01
N ILE A 839 33.79 -5.33 -17.02
CA ILE A 839 34.20 -5.31 -18.43
C ILE A 839 35.28 -4.25 -18.68
N ASP A 840 35.14 -3.07 -18.09
CA ASP A 840 36.11 -1.99 -18.20
C ASP A 840 37.44 -2.30 -17.48
N SER A 841 37.41 -3.17 -16.48
CA SER A 841 38.60 -3.66 -15.78
C SER A 841 39.38 -4.74 -16.52
N LEU A 842 38.83 -5.27 -17.63
CA LEU A 842 39.46 -6.32 -18.42
C LEU A 842 40.61 -5.77 -19.28
N PRO A 843 41.65 -6.59 -19.54
CA PRO A 843 42.61 -6.30 -20.60
C PRO A 843 41.91 -6.01 -21.93
N GLU A 844 42.42 -5.07 -22.72
CA GLU A 844 41.74 -4.60 -23.95
C GLU A 844 41.38 -5.72 -24.94
N GLU A 845 42.22 -6.75 -25.00
CA GLU A 845 41.97 -7.94 -25.80
C GLU A 845 40.71 -8.71 -25.35
N ASP A 846 40.43 -8.80 -24.06
CA ASP A 846 39.23 -9.45 -23.49
C ASP A 846 38.03 -8.50 -23.46
N LYS A 847 38.26 -7.19 -23.29
CA LYS A 847 37.24 -6.14 -23.38
C LYS A 847 36.58 -6.10 -24.75
N GLN A 848 37.34 -6.26 -25.83
CA GLN A 848 36.78 -6.34 -27.18
C GLN A 848 35.84 -7.53 -27.37
N TYR A 849 36.15 -8.70 -26.79
CA TYR A 849 35.25 -9.85 -26.86
C TYR A 849 34.02 -9.68 -25.98
N ALA A 850 34.16 -9.03 -24.82
CA ALA A 850 33.05 -8.63 -23.98
C ALA A 850 32.06 -7.72 -24.69
N LEU A 851 32.59 -6.71 -25.36
CA LEU A 851 31.80 -5.79 -26.19
C LEU A 851 31.17 -6.51 -27.38
N GLN A 852 31.83 -7.50 -27.99
CA GLN A 852 31.23 -8.32 -29.06
C GLN A 852 30.12 -9.26 -28.56
N ALA A 853 30.23 -9.76 -27.32
CA ALA A 853 29.19 -10.57 -26.70
C ALA A 853 27.97 -9.70 -26.33
N ILE A 854 28.20 -8.50 -25.78
CA ILE A 854 27.16 -7.48 -25.57
C ILE A 854 26.51 -7.11 -26.91
N GLU A 855 27.30 -6.84 -27.95
CA GLU A 855 26.79 -6.48 -29.27
C GLU A 855 25.96 -7.62 -29.89
N ARG A 856 26.27 -8.89 -29.59
CA ARG A 856 25.42 -10.03 -29.96
C ARG A 856 24.12 -10.08 -29.17
N LEU A 857 24.15 -9.79 -27.87
CA LEU A 857 22.94 -9.69 -27.04
C LEU A 857 22.05 -8.54 -27.51
N GLU A 858 22.63 -7.36 -27.77
CA GLU A 858 21.96 -6.18 -28.33
C GLU A 858 21.34 -6.45 -29.71
N ARG A 859 21.98 -7.27 -30.56
CA ARG A 859 21.42 -7.66 -31.86
C ARG A 859 20.31 -8.70 -31.78
N THR A 860 20.20 -9.41 -30.65
CA THR A 860 19.20 -10.47 -30.46
C THR A 860 17.86 -9.90 -29.98
N TYR A 861 17.87 -8.71 -29.36
CA TYR A 861 16.66 -8.02 -28.89
C TYR A 861 16.41 -6.74 -29.72
N GLU A 862 15.27 -6.66 -30.42
CA GLU A 862 14.95 -5.55 -31.34
C GLU A 862 14.54 -4.24 -30.62
N ASN A 863 14.33 -4.27 -29.30
CA ASN A 863 13.89 -3.12 -28.51
C ASN A 863 14.67 -2.96 -27.18
N GLU A 864 15.12 -1.74 -26.92
CA GLU A 864 15.86 -1.30 -25.72
C GLU A 864 15.08 -1.59 -24.41
N ALA A 865 13.75 -1.55 -24.44
CA ALA A 865 12.91 -1.89 -23.28
C ALA A 865 12.85 -3.40 -22.98
N GLU A 866 13.02 -4.26 -23.99
CA GLU A 866 13.16 -5.71 -23.80
C GLU A 866 14.56 -6.06 -23.31
N LEU A 867 15.58 -5.31 -23.73
CA LEU A 867 16.96 -5.42 -23.26
C LEU A 867 17.15 -4.91 -21.81
N GLU A 868 16.41 -3.87 -21.40
CA GLU A 868 16.44 -3.32 -20.02
C GLU A 868 15.56 -4.11 -19.04
N SER A 869 14.50 -4.76 -19.53
CA SER A 869 13.61 -5.58 -18.70
C SER A 869 14.09 -7.02 -18.52
N ALA A 870 14.84 -7.55 -19.49
CA ALA A 870 15.42 -8.87 -19.41
C ALA A 870 16.70 -8.82 -18.57
#